data_AF-A0A2D5X2X6-F1
#
_entry.id   AF-A0A2D5X2X6-F1
#
_cell.length_a   1.000
_cell.length_b   1.000
_cell.length_c   1.000
_cell.angle_alpha   90.00
_cell.angle_beta   90.00
_cell.angle_gamma   90.00
#
_symmetry.space_group_name_H-M   'P 1'
#
loop_
_entity.id
_entity.type
_entity.pdbx_description
1 polymer ?
#
loop_
_entity_poly.entity_id
_entity_poly.type
_entity_poly.pdbx_seq_one_letter_code
_entity_poly.pdbx_strand_id
1 'polypeptide(L)'
;MRGVLITALFILSILAPLANALEPISERELGLGAPLSDEVEDAPITYGFSPAVRAAFARVSDLSQYSDAELTSADQWVAVSAIPLGEDARDLTNTWIVDVEPALAPAKFAQLQADGIVEVAYPLIERDASTKMIPNDTKFSDQWHLQNTGQTGGTTGEDVNVTGVWDNYTGAGVVIGIVDDGLDWEHPDLDDHYEGTLDYDYCGNDGNPTPSNWDAHGTAAAGVAAAVGNNSLGVTGSAPEAGLAGLQLISCGLSDSKEANALGHLRQSIDIYSNSWGPSDNGNTLEAPGPLVLAAFEADVFQGRSGLGNIITWAAGNGLNNNDDSNYDGYANSRFTIAVAATTHYGDNAWYSEPGDNILVAAPSDGDGEGITTTDIEGSSGYTNNDYTDNFGGTSSATPLVSGVVALILEANSNLTWRDLQHVLANSARVNDAGDGSWGTNGAGHDVSHKYGFGVIDAGAAVALALNWTNVETEVNITSGTQNLNAAIPDATNVAATDTVYMSDDLQLESVDILVDIDHNARGDLEIKLTSPSGTESVLATKHNDNGNDYNNWMFSSVHFWDEGSAGNWTLSVEDKDSGTSGTIDDWELILHGVELNRDTDLDGLLDDDEVDNYSTDPYDNDTDDDFLLDGLEVLNYSTDPLNPDSDGDGLLDGVEVLVNGTDPLNNDTDGDGLLDGFEVNISHTDPLTYDNDTDSDTWYWFDDCNDTNPLIHPAMNELLNGIDDNCNELVDEGFNETDSDLDRLMDWAEYHVYGTGVNVADTDGDGLNDGDEVIDWGSNPLSYDNDSDGDGWYWFIDCEDENPYLNPGMEELLDGLDNDCDNLVDEDFYGQDSDQDGLFDLDEFNLIGTDPFHNDTDRDGLTDGEELLYTHSDPLSPDLDEDEDGFRWFDDCDDNDSARSPDANETWNWLDDNCDDEIDDGVNFSAHILWSIYPSDLDVNSSHLNSTVDTLHLKIQLIDVGFGWNELENHSDIHLELLWPDGHSTDLQSTHGLEEGIETLIVDLGPLNCSEPLAYNTYEQTLCHQHNQTVGPWVLVFSIREGENVLDYSWSIYYFTWNPPEEQQGNSDDVDDDSEGDSTNGDTSEEQGIGGTNISDEIVIGLAALLVLSIVILLITRRKPPAKPVGLTMPDFYHS
;
A
#
# COMPACT_ATOMS: atom_id res chain seq x y z
N MET A 1 38.56 13.56 40.36
CA MET A 1 37.90 12.24 40.19
C MET A 1 36.91 12.35 39.03
N ARG A 2 37.45 12.35 37.81
CA ARG A 2 36.76 12.30 36.50
C ARG A 2 37.87 11.89 35.50
N GLY A 3 38.37 10.66 35.66
CA GLY A 3 39.65 10.23 35.06
C GLY A 3 40.07 8.81 35.44
N VAL A 4 39.08 7.94 35.66
CA VAL A 4 39.21 6.47 35.83
C VAL A 4 37.97 5.79 35.20
N LEU A 5 37.33 6.46 34.23
CA LEU A 5 36.11 5.97 33.56
C LEU A 5 36.19 6.10 32.04
N ILE A 6 36.98 7.05 31.52
CA ILE A 6 37.23 7.21 30.07
C ILE A 6 38.24 6.16 29.58
N THR A 7 39.25 5.83 30.40
CA THR A 7 40.27 4.80 30.13
C THR A 7 39.76 3.34 30.18
N ALA A 8 38.43 3.14 30.24
CA ALA A 8 37.79 1.82 30.23
C ALA A 8 36.89 1.61 28.98
N LEU A 9 36.49 2.70 28.30
CA LEU A 9 35.76 2.65 27.03
C LEU A 9 36.73 2.66 25.83
N PHE A 10 37.86 3.35 25.94
CA PHE A 10 38.91 3.44 24.90
C PHE A 10 39.79 2.18 24.73
N ILE A 11 39.34 1.01 25.19
CA ILE A 11 40.06 -0.28 25.09
C ILE A 11 39.16 -1.36 24.43
N LEU A 12 37.94 -1.01 24.03
CA LEU A 12 36.93 -1.93 23.47
C LEU A 12 36.51 -1.60 22.03
N SER A 13 37.12 -0.59 21.40
CA SER A 13 36.77 -0.10 20.06
C SER A 13 37.97 0.02 19.11
N ILE A 14 39.10 -0.63 19.42
CA ILE A 14 40.34 -0.57 18.63
C ILE A 14 41.08 -1.92 18.72
N LEU A 15 40.52 -3.00 18.14
CA LEU A 15 41.24 -4.25 17.87
C LEU A 15 40.49 -5.22 16.91
N ALA A 16 40.04 -4.70 15.77
CA ALA A 16 39.65 -5.45 14.57
C ALA A 16 39.81 -4.52 13.34
N PRO A 17 40.05 -5.04 12.12
CA PRO A 17 40.40 -6.41 11.73
C PRO A 17 41.94 -6.63 11.58
N LEU A 18 42.34 -7.71 10.87
CA LEU A 18 43.70 -8.22 10.52
C LEU A 18 44.31 -9.30 11.44
N ALA A 19 43.80 -10.54 11.33
CA ALA A 19 44.56 -11.78 11.60
C ALA A 19 43.91 -13.07 11.03
N ASN A 20 43.38 -13.07 9.79
CA ASN A 20 43.02 -14.33 9.13
C ASN A 20 44.29 -15.11 8.78
N ALA A 21 44.43 -16.34 9.30
CA ALA A 21 45.29 -17.45 8.81
C ALA A 21 45.45 -18.54 9.88
N LEU A 22 44.40 -19.33 10.16
CA LEU A 22 44.41 -20.75 10.59
C LEU A 22 43.02 -21.16 11.11
N GLU A 23 42.12 -21.49 10.19
CA GLU A 23 40.78 -21.99 10.54
C GLU A 23 40.81 -23.32 11.33
N PRO A 24 39.93 -23.45 12.32
CA PRO A 24 39.09 -24.62 12.52
C PRO A 24 37.74 -24.41 11.83
N ILE A 25 37.33 -25.40 11.03
CA ILE A 25 36.06 -25.51 10.27
C ILE A 25 34.84 -24.95 11.03
N SER A 26 33.95 -24.30 10.27
CA SER A 26 32.80 -23.48 10.67
C SER A 26 31.79 -24.09 11.65
N GLU A 27 31.03 -23.19 12.32
CA GLU A 27 29.80 -23.51 13.07
C GLU A 27 28.52 -23.26 12.22
N ARG A 28 28.52 -23.71 10.95
CA ARG A 28 27.29 -23.97 10.16
C ARG A 28 27.04 -25.50 10.18
N GLU A 29 25.79 -25.94 10.07
CA GLU A 29 25.31 -27.33 10.33
C GLU A 29 25.22 -27.78 11.81
N LEU A 30 24.30 -27.18 12.58
CA LEU A 30 23.57 -27.89 13.63
C LEU A 30 22.06 -27.59 13.49
N GLY A 31 21.40 -28.26 12.55
CA GLY A 31 19.97 -28.09 12.27
C GLY A 31 19.10 -28.35 13.50
N LEU A 32 18.30 -27.35 13.88
CA LEU A 32 17.40 -27.39 15.04
C LEU A 32 16.02 -27.93 14.65
N GLY A 33 15.95 -29.24 14.37
CA GLY A 33 14.67 -29.89 14.09
C GLY A 33 14.76 -31.41 14.19
N ALA A 34 13.59 -32.05 14.30
CA ALA A 34 13.42 -33.48 14.03
C ALA A 34 12.26 -33.71 13.04
N PRO A 35 12.26 -33.04 11.87
CA PRO A 35 11.12 -33.01 10.94
C PRO A 35 10.76 -34.41 10.42
N LEU A 36 9.50 -34.61 10.04
CA LEU A 36 9.11 -35.81 9.30
C LEU A 36 9.71 -35.78 7.88
N SER A 37 9.91 -36.96 7.28
CA SER A 37 9.94 -37.07 5.82
C SER A 37 8.54 -37.43 5.34
N ASP A 38 8.08 -36.74 4.31
CA ASP A 38 6.81 -37.02 3.63
C ASP A 38 6.88 -38.21 2.68
N GLU A 39 8.06 -38.84 2.51
CA GLU A 39 8.20 -40.05 1.71
C GLU A 39 8.02 -41.35 2.51
N VAL A 40 7.26 -42.27 1.92
CA VAL A 40 6.89 -43.56 2.54
C VAL A 40 8.11 -44.49 2.70
N GLU A 41 9.14 -44.30 1.88
CA GLU A 41 10.38 -45.08 1.97
C GLU A 41 11.31 -44.61 3.11
N ASP A 42 11.21 -43.34 3.52
CA ASP A 42 12.08 -42.71 4.54
C ASP A 42 11.47 -42.69 5.94
N ALA A 43 10.14 -42.49 6.06
CA ALA A 43 9.42 -42.51 7.35
C ALA A 43 8.40 -43.68 7.47
N PRO A 44 8.81 -44.95 7.27
CA PRO A 44 7.90 -46.10 7.14
C PRO A 44 7.18 -46.54 8.43
N ILE A 45 7.56 -46.07 9.62
CA ILE A 45 6.82 -46.30 10.87
C ILE A 45 5.77 -45.21 11.06
N THR A 46 6.09 -43.92 10.87
CA THR A 46 5.12 -42.83 11.08
C THR A 46 3.98 -42.90 10.07
N TYR A 47 4.28 -43.29 8.81
CA TYR A 47 3.30 -43.64 7.78
C TYR A 47 2.35 -44.80 8.15
N GLY A 48 2.66 -45.56 9.21
CA GLY A 48 1.79 -46.59 9.77
C GLY A 48 0.66 -46.06 10.68
N PHE A 49 0.67 -44.78 11.05
CA PHE A 49 -0.36 -44.15 11.89
C PHE A 49 -1.45 -43.43 11.08
N SER A 50 -2.53 -43.01 11.74
CA SER A 50 -3.59 -42.21 11.11
C SER A 50 -3.10 -40.78 10.77
N PRO A 51 -3.71 -40.09 9.79
CA PRO A 51 -3.35 -38.71 9.44
C PRO A 51 -3.27 -37.77 10.64
N ALA A 52 -4.27 -37.76 11.53
CA ALA A 52 -4.28 -36.94 12.74
C ALA A 52 -3.11 -37.22 13.71
N VAL A 53 -2.61 -38.47 13.77
CA VAL A 53 -1.42 -38.81 14.59
C VAL A 53 -0.13 -38.38 13.89
N ARG A 54 -0.05 -38.46 12.56
CA ARG A 54 1.10 -37.94 11.79
C ARG A 54 1.18 -36.42 11.89
N ALA A 55 0.07 -35.70 11.69
CA ALA A 55 -0.02 -34.25 11.87
C ALA A 55 0.28 -33.82 13.33
N ALA A 56 -0.12 -34.62 14.32
CA ALA A 56 0.28 -34.39 15.70
C ALA A 56 1.80 -34.54 15.90
N PHE A 57 2.43 -35.59 15.34
CA PHE A 57 3.89 -35.73 15.37
C PHE A 57 4.59 -34.54 14.69
N ALA A 58 4.20 -34.22 13.44
CA ALA A 58 4.75 -33.11 12.66
C ALA A 58 4.81 -31.82 13.51
N ARG A 59 3.64 -31.41 14.01
CA ARG A 59 3.50 -30.21 14.83
C ARG A 59 4.40 -30.23 16.06
N VAL A 60 4.49 -31.34 16.83
CA VAL A 60 5.30 -31.33 18.07
C VAL A 60 6.80 -31.56 17.86
N SER A 61 7.22 -32.04 16.68
CA SER A 61 8.62 -32.28 16.34
C SER A 61 9.37 -31.09 15.75
N ASP A 62 8.62 -30.07 15.30
CA ASP A 62 9.17 -28.74 15.11
C ASP A 62 9.66 -28.20 16.47
N LEU A 63 10.93 -27.79 16.53
CA LEU A 63 11.54 -27.30 17.75
C LEU A 63 11.42 -25.77 17.90
N SER A 64 11.03 -25.04 16.85
CA SER A 64 10.90 -23.58 16.86
C SER A 64 9.80 -23.09 17.81
N GLN A 65 8.70 -23.85 17.94
CA GLN A 65 7.58 -23.53 18.83
C GLN A 65 7.93 -23.50 20.34
N TYR A 66 9.10 -24.04 20.73
CA TYR A 66 9.51 -24.19 22.13
C TYR A 66 10.60 -23.19 22.48
N SER A 67 10.43 -22.49 23.59
CA SER A 67 11.49 -21.62 24.08
C SER A 67 12.74 -22.42 24.50
N ASP A 68 13.92 -21.79 24.43
CA ASP A 68 15.17 -22.32 25.00
C ASP A 68 14.99 -22.86 26.43
N ALA A 69 14.14 -22.21 27.24
CA ALA A 69 13.85 -22.60 28.61
C ALA A 69 13.06 -23.91 28.71
N GLU A 70 12.17 -24.20 27.76
CA GLU A 70 11.43 -25.46 27.65
C GLU A 70 12.33 -26.58 27.12
N LEU A 71 13.05 -26.33 26.01
CA LEU A 71 13.99 -27.29 25.43
C LEU A 71 15.10 -27.69 26.43
N THR A 72 15.62 -26.72 27.21
CA THR A 72 16.65 -26.98 28.24
C THR A 72 16.09 -27.44 29.60
N SER A 73 14.77 -27.61 29.73
CA SER A 73 14.15 -28.25 30.91
C SER A 73 13.53 -29.64 30.63
N ALA A 74 13.29 -29.99 29.36
CA ALA A 74 12.77 -31.29 28.92
C ALA A 74 13.75 -32.47 29.17
N ASP A 75 13.61 -33.17 30.31
CA ASP A 75 14.43 -34.34 30.65
C ASP A 75 13.92 -35.68 30.07
N GLN A 76 12.72 -35.67 29.48
CA GLN A 76 12.18 -36.76 28.68
C GLN A 76 11.77 -36.28 27.29
N TRP A 77 12.01 -37.12 26.28
CA TRP A 77 11.58 -36.91 24.90
C TRP A 77 10.87 -38.16 24.38
N VAL A 78 9.92 -38.00 23.45
CA VAL A 78 9.35 -39.12 22.69
C VAL A 78 10.14 -39.27 21.39
N ALA A 79 10.43 -40.51 20.98
CA ALA A 79 11.08 -40.81 19.70
C ALA A 79 10.45 -42.05 19.02
N VAL A 80 10.15 -41.95 17.73
CA VAL A 80 9.68 -43.06 16.89
C VAL A 80 10.88 -43.76 16.26
N SER A 81 11.03 -45.07 16.49
CA SER A 81 12.21 -45.84 16.11
C SER A 81 11.93 -47.35 16.07
N ALA A 82 12.44 -48.05 15.05
CA ALA A 82 12.42 -49.51 14.98
C ALA A 82 13.22 -50.20 16.11
N ILE A 83 14.12 -49.45 16.77
CA ILE A 83 15.01 -49.90 17.84
C ILE A 83 14.51 -49.36 19.18
N PRO A 84 14.37 -50.17 20.25
CA PRO A 84 14.00 -49.66 21.57
C PRO A 84 15.02 -48.66 22.13
N LEU A 85 14.62 -47.39 22.27
CA LEU A 85 15.46 -46.30 22.79
C LEU A 85 15.20 -45.95 24.26
N GLY A 86 14.05 -46.31 24.81
CA GLY A 86 13.60 -45.92 26.16
C GLY A 86 12.47 -46.79 26.71
N GLU A 87 11.60 -46.23 27.55
CA GLU A 87 10.36 -46.88 27.97
C GLU A 87 9.34 -46.90 26.81
N ASP A 88 8.41 -47.85 26.86
CA ASP A 88 7.43 -48.12 25.80
C ASP A 88 6.25 -47.11 25.88
N ALA A 89 5.95 -46.41 24.78
CA ALA A 89 4.88 -45.40 24.70
C ALA A 89 3.44 -46.00 24.62
N ARG A 90 3.30 -47.31 24.87
CA ARG A 90 2.05 -48.08 25.03
C ARG A 90 1.21 -48.22 23.77
N ASP A 91 0.47 -47.16 23.43
CA ASP A 91 -0.58 -47.20 22.41
C ASP A 91 -0.03 -46.74 21.04
N LEU A 92 1.11 -46.04 21.04
CA LEU A 92 1.93 -45.76 19.87
C LEU A 92 3.00 -46.86 19.70
N THR A 93 2.91 -47.63 18.61
CA THR A 93 3.81 -48.76 18.33
C THR A 93 5.15 -48.29 17.77
N ASN A 94 6.26 -48.91 18.21
CA ASN A 94 7.64 -48.49 17.88
C ASN A 94 7.98 -47.06 18.36
N THR A 95 7.27 -46.56 19.37
CA THR A 95 7.47 -45.22 19.94
C THR A 95 7.95 -45.34 21.38
N TRP A 96 8.94 -44.53 21.76
CA TRP A 96 9.67 -44.68 23.02
C TRP A 96 9.76 -43.36 23.78
N ILE A 97 9.57 -43.39 25.09
CA ILE A 97 9.86 -42.28 26.00
C ILE A 97 11.31 -42.44 26.47
N VAL A 98 12.17 -41.49 26.11
CA VAL A 98 13.62 -41.55 26.26
C VAL A 98 14.08 -40.49 27.26
N ASP A 99 14.64 -40.94 28.39
CA ASP A 99 15.33 -40.05 29.33
C ASP A 99 16.58 -39.44 28.68
N VAL A 100 16.74 -38.12 28.75
CA VAL A 100 17.83 -37.36 28.13
C VAL A 100 18.37 -36.26 29.05
N GLU A 101 19.58 -35.79 28.80
CA GLU A 101 20.10 -34.58 29.46
C GLU A 101 19.70 -33.36 28.60
N PRO A 102 18.82 -32.45 29.09
CA PRO A 102 18.08 -31.53 28.23
C PRO A 102 18.96 -30.68 27.31
N ALA A 103 20.05 -30.12 27.85
CA ALA A 103 21.01 -29.28 27.13
C ALA A 103 21.81 -30.01 26.02
N LEU A 104 21.57 -31.30 25.79
CA LEU A 104 22.12 -32.09 24.70
C LEU A 104 21.02 -32.80 23.87
N ALA A 105 19.73 -32.59 24.18
CA ALA A 105 18.65 -33.38 23.60
C ALA A 105 18.38 -33.06 22.12
N PRO A 106 18.24 -31.79 21.68
CA PRO A 106 18.00 -31.47 20.26
C PRO A 106 19.06 -32.04 19.32
N ALA A 107 20.33 -31.67 19.53
CA ALA A 107 21.46 -32.14 18.71
C ALA A 107 21.64 -33.67 18.73
N LYS A 108 21.28 -34.34 19.84
CA LYS A 108 21.28 -35.80 19.94
C LYS A 108 20.18 -36.43 19.08
N PHE A 109 18.98 -35.86 19.02
CA PHE A 109 17.90 -36.40 18.21
C PHE A 109 18.06 -36.10 16.72
N ALA A 110 18.55 -34.91 16.36
CA ALA A 110 18.97 -34.61 14.98
C ALA A 110 20.01 -35.63 14.46
N GLN A 111 21.06 -35.94 15.24
CA GLN A 111 22.02 -36.99 14.87
C GLN A 111 21.38 -38.38 14.76
N LEU A 112 20.45 -38.74 15.66
CA LEU A 112 19.77 -40.05 15.60
C LEU A 112 18.81 -40.16 14.40
N GLN A 113 18.31 -39.04 13.89
CA GLN A 113 17.51 -38.99 12.66
C GLN A 113 18.40 -39.08 11.42
N ALA A 114 19.51 -38.32 11.36
CA ALA A 114 20.52 -38.43 10.31
C ALA A 114 21.18 -39.83 10.24
N ASP A 115 21.32 -40.53 11.37
CA ASP A 115 21.77 -41.92 11.45
C ASP A 115 20.71 -42.95 10.95
N GLY A 116 19.47 -42.52 10.63
CA GLY A 116 18.36 -43.39 10.26
C GLY A 116 17.86 -44.29 11.40
N ILE A 117 18.05 -43.87 12.65
CA ILE A 117 17.65 -44.62 13.86
C ILE A 117 16.28 -44.15 14.36
N VAL A 118 16.00 -42.85 14.24
CA VAL A 118 14.75 -42.19 14.64
C VAL A 118 14.07 -41.59 13.40
N GLU A 119 12.76 -41.76 13.26
CA GLU A 119 11.99 -41.12 12.18
C GLU A 119 11.49 -39.72 12.60
N VAL A 120 11.12 -39.55 13.88
CA VAL A 120 10.69 -38.27 14.46
C VAL A 120 10.90 -38.29 15.98
N ALA A 121 11.23 -37.15 16.59
CA ALA A 121 11.31 -36.99 18.05
C ALA A 121 10.81 -35.62 18.52
N TYR A 122 10.34 -35.54 19.78
CA TYR A 122 9.85 -34.30 20.38
C TYR A 122 10.02 -34.26 21.91
N PRO A 123 10.14 -33.07 22.54
CA PRO A 123 10.25 -32.92 23.98
C PRO A 123 8.93 -33.21 24.72
N LEU A 124 8.99 -33.83 25.91
CA LEU A 124 7.85 -33.91 26.82
C LEU A 124 7.89 -32.75 27.82
N ILE A 125 7.22 -31.64 27.45
CA ILE A 125 7.03 -30.49 28.33
C ILE A 125 5.89 -30.77 29.33
N GLU A 126 6.14 -30.60 30.63
CA GLU A 126 5.05 -30.55 31.63
C GLU A 126 4.28 -29.22 31.46
N ARG A 127 3.07 -29.29 30.90
CA ARG A 127 2.16 -28.13 30.77
C ARG A 127 1.18 -28.10 31.95
N ASP A 128 1.08 -26.97 32.62
CA ASP A 128 0.00 -26.71 33.60
C ASP A 128 -1.34 -26.65 32.85
N ALA A 129 -2.33 -27.42 33.31
CA ALA A 129 -3.68 -27.39 32.76
C ALA A 129 -4.50 -26.31 33.49
N SER A 130 -4.84 -25.23 32.79
CA SER A 130 -5.89 -24.30 33.24
C SER A 130 -7.24 -25.02 33.33
N THR A 131 -8.12 -24.50 34.19
CA THR A 131 -9.55 -24.82 34.09
C THR A 131 -10.17 -23.79 33.17
N LYS A 132 -10.53 -24.20 31.95
CA LYS A 132 -11.36 -23.40 31.02
C LYS A 132 -12.50 -22.70 31.77
N MET A 133 -12.73 -21.43 31.47
CA MET A 133 -13.88 -20.68 31.94
C MET A 133 -15.17 -21.38 31.51
N ILE A 134 -15.95 -21.78 32.51
CA ILE A 134 -17.32 -22.27 32.34
C ILE A 134 -18.20 -21.30 33.12
N PRO A 135 -19.09 -20.55 32.44
CA PRO A 135 -20.03 -19.63 33.08
C PRO A 135 -20.85 -20.34 34.16
N ASN A 136 -21.18 -19.62 35.23
CA ASN A 136 -21.73 -20.21 36.45
C ASN A 136 -23.27 -20.20 36.50
N ASP A 137 -23.88 -19.85 35.36
CA ASP A 137 -25.23 -19.34 35.21
C ASP A 137 -26.25 -20.48 35.08
N THR A 138 -27.48 -20.22 35.53
CA THR A 138 -28.37 -21.30 35.98
C THR A 138 -28.98 -22.12 34.84
N LYS A 139 -28.87 -21.65 33.60
CA LYS A 139 -29.30 -22.31 32.36
C LYS A 139 -28.16 -22.65 31.40
N PHE A 140 -26.89 -22.39 31.74
CA PHE A 140 -25.76 -22.69 30.83
C PHE A 140 -25.71 -24.18 30.41
N SER A 141 -26.17 -25.11 31.26
CA SER A 141 -26.30 -26.54 30.91
C SER A 141 -27.26 -26.83 29.76
N ASP A 142 -28.15 -25.89 29.46
CA ASP A 142 -29.19 -25.98 28.45
C ASP A 142 -28.73 -25.30 27.15
N GLN A 143 -27.67 -24.47 27.21
CA GLN A 143 -27.06 -23.76 26.08
C GLN A 143 -26.07 -24.64 25.30
N TRP A 144 -26.60 -25.72 24.70
CA TRP A 144 -25.82 -26.67 23.92
C TRP A 144 -25.04 -26.06 22.76
N HIS A 145 -25.50 -24.94 22.19
CA HIS A 145 -24.82 -24.19 21.13
C HIS A 145 -23.45 -23.61 21.55
N LEU A 146 -23.24 -23.36 22.85
CA LEU A 146 -21.96 -22.89 23.42
C LEU A 146 -21.12 -24.05 24.00
N GLN A 147 -21.76 -25.16 24.38
CA GLN A 147 -21.09 -26.38 24.83
C GLN A 147 -21.99 -27.62 24.67
N ASN A 148 -21.79 -28.36 23.58
CA ASN A 148 -22.52 -29.58 23.26
C ASN A 148 -21.78 -30.78 23.85
N THR A 149 -22.16 -31.15 25.08
CA THR A 149 -21.69 -32.36 25.79
C THR A 149 -22.39 -33.64 25.34
N GLY A 150 -23.22 -33.58 24.29
CA GLY A 150 -24.20 -34.63 23.95
C GLY A 150 -25.43 -34.62 24.86
N GLN A 151 -25.85 -33.44 25.36
CA GLN A 151 -27.16 -33.28 26.01
C GLN A 151 -28.29 -33.51 25.01
N THR A 152 -29.44 -33.95 25.56
CA THR A 152 -30.75 -34.30 24.94
C THR A 152 -30.77 -35.31 23.79
N GLY A 153 -29.72 -35.38 22.98
CA GLY A 153 -29.49 -36.38 21.93
C GLY A 153 -28.27 -36.08 21.06
N GLY A 154 -27.82 -34.82 21.01
CA GLY A 154 -26.89 -34.26 20.03
C GLY A 154 -25.47 -34.87 19.98
N THR A 155 -24.74 -34.46 18.94
CA THR A 155 -23.36 -34.87 18.68
C THR A 155 -22.39 -34.02 19.50
N THR A 156 -21.61 -34.66 20.37
CA THR A 156 -20.65 -33.95 21.23
C THR A 156 -19.60 -33.18 20.40
N GLY A 157 -19.49 -31.87 20.62
CA GLY A 157 -18.62 -30.97 19.85
C GLY A 157 -19.30 -30.29 18.65
N GLU A 158 -20.59 -30.56 18.39
CA GLU A 158 -21.40 -29.72 17.49
C GLU A 158 -21.93 -28.51 18.28
N ASP A 159 -20.98 -27.62 18.57
CA ASP A 159 -21.10 -26.30 19.20
C ASP A 159 -20.06 -25.36 18.57
N VAL A 160 -20.07 -24.07 18.92
CA VAL A 160 -19.12 -23.08 18.38
C VAL A 160 -17.74 -23.04 19.08
N ASN A 161 -17.41 -24.04 19.92
CA ASN A 161 -16.12 -24.23 20.62
C ASN A 161 -15.69 -23.08 21.57
N VAL A 162 -16.56 -22.10 21.81
CA VAL A 162 -16.26 -20.81 22.48
C VAL A 162 -15.65 -20.95 23.88
N THR A 163 -15.90 -22.03 24.61
CA THR A 163 -15.39 -22.23 25.99
C THR A 163 -13.86 -22.29 26.11
N GLY A 164 -13.10 -22.31 24.99
CA GLY A 164 -11.65 -22.10 25.01
C GLY A 164 -11.20 -20.64 24.94
N VAL A 165 -12.07 -19.75 24.45
CA VAL A 165 -11.79 -18.34 24.15
C VAL A 165 -11.95 -17.48 25.40
N TRP A 166 -13.02 -17.71 26.18
CA TRP A 166 -13.35 -17.01 27.43
C TRP A 166 -12.29 -17.06 28.55
N ASP A 167 -11.20 -17.83 28.38
CA ASP A 167 -10.03 -17.72 29.26
C ASP A 167 -9.26 -16.40 29.03
N ASN A 168 -9.44 -15.73 27.88
CA ASN A 168 -8.74 -14.49 27.51
C ASN A 168 -9.63 -13.41 26.86
N TYR A 169 -10.64 -13.78 26.07
CA TYR A 169 -11.51 -12.85 25.33
C TYR A 169 -12.99 -13.16 25.55
N THR A 170 -13.80 -12.13 25.77
CA THR A 170 -15.23 -12.18 26.14
C THR A 170 -16.10 -11.20 25.34
N GLY A 171 -15.53 -10.52 24.35
CA GLY A 171 -16.12 -9.46 23.52
C GLY A 171 -15.90 -8.06 24.09
N ALA A 172 -15.05 -7.92 25.11
CA ALA A 172 -14.99 -6.74 25.95
C ALA A 172 -14.51 -5.50 25.17
N GLY A 173 -15.41 -4.52 25.02
CA GLY A 173 -15.14 -3.27 24.31
C GLY A 173 -15.54 -3.24 22.83
N VAL A 174 -16.09 -4.35 22.31
CA VAL A 174 -16.74 -4.41 20.99
C VAL A 174 -18.26 -4.25 21.17
N VAL A 175 -18.92 -3.52 20.26
CA VAL A 175 -20.37 -3.22 20.36
C VAL A 175 -21.18 -3.89 19.24
N ILE A 176 -22.22 -4.63 19.63
CA ILE A 176 -23.18 -5.30 18.75
C ILE A 176 -24.50 -4.53 18.74
N GLY A 177 -24.87 -4.01 17.57
CA GLY A 177 -26.19 -3.44 17.27
C GLY A 177 -27.18 -4.52 16.85
N ILE A 178 -28.24 -4.72 17.62
CA ILE A 178 -29.31 -5.68 17.33
C ILE A 178 -30.42 -4.96 16.56
N VAL A 179 -30.50 -5.21 15.24
CA VAL A 179 -31.43 -4.55 14.31
C VAL A 179 -32.68 -5.42 14.16
N ASP A 180 -33.71 -5.16 14.98
CA ASP A 180 -34.81 -6.11 15.17
C ASP A 180 -36.12 -5.47 15.70
N ASP A 181 -37.00 -6.24 16.36
CA ASP A 181 -38.33 -5.82 16.81
C ASP A 181 -38.35 -5.10 18.17
N GLY A 182 -37.25 -5.18 18.93
CA GLY A 182 -36.98 -4.41 20.16
C GLY A 182 -36.04 -5.13 21.13
N LEU A 183 -35.40 -4.38 22.02
CA LEU A 183 -34.45 -4.88 23.01
C LEU A 183 -34.90 -4.50 24.43
N ASP A 184 -35.22 -5.51 25.25
CA ASP A 184 -35.64 -5.33 26.65
C ASP A 184 -34.43 -5.02 27.54
N TRP A 185 -33.90 -3.80 27.42
CA TRP A 185 -32.63 -3.41 28.02
C TRP A 185 -32.65 -3.31 29.57
N GLU A 186 -33.83 -3.34 30.21
CA GLU A 186 -33.95 -3.51 31.66
C GLU A 186 -33.82 -5.00 32.10
N HIS A 187 -33.64 -5.94 31.16
CA HIS A 187 -33.49 -7.37 31.46
C HIS A 187 -32.18 -7.68 32.21
N PRO A 188 -32.18 -8.40 33.35
CA PRO A 188 -30.99 -8.52 34.21
C PRO A 188 -29.88 -9.50 33.74
N ASP A 189 -30.00 -10.04 32.54
CA ASP A 189 -28.89 -10.70 31.78
C ASP A 189 -28.43 -9.84 30.59
N LEU A 190 -28.88 -8.58 30.47
CA LEU A 190 -28.46 -7.63 29.41
C LEU A 190 -28.00 -6.27 29.98
N ASP A 191 -28.44 -5.88 31.19
CA ASP A 191 -28.30 -4.48 31.68
C ASP A 191 -26.90 -4.05 32.13
N ASP A 192 -26.00 -4.97 32.52
CA ASP A 192 -24.63 -4.64 32.97
C ASP A 192 -23.70 -4.14 31.83
N HIS A 193 -23.96 -4.51 30.56
CA HIS A 193 -23.15 -4.15 29.37
C HIS A 193 -23.96 -3.40 28.27
N TYR A 194 -25.12 -2.84 28.63
CA TYR A 194 -26.00 -2.13 27.71
C TYR A 194 -25.53 -0.68 27.42
N GLU A 195 -25.30 -0.35 26.16
CA GLU A 195 -24.73 0.93 25.68
C GLU A 195 -25.80 1.90 25.14
N GLY A 196 -26.87 2.12 25.92
CA GLY A 196 -28.06 2.92 25.58
C GLY A 196 -27.87 4.42 25.26
N THR A 197 -26.67 4.85 24.87
CA THR A 197 -26.43 6.08 24.08
C THR A 197 -26.29 5.81 22.57
N LEU A 198 -26.22 4.54 22.16
CA LEU A 198 -26.09 4.07 20.78
C LEU A 198 -27.42 3.50 20.22
N ASP A 199 -28.50 3.68 20.98
CA ASP A 199 -29.81 3.06 20.79
C ASP A 199 -30.80 3.94 20.02
N TYR A 200 -31.66 3.31 19.21
CA TYR A 200 -32.71 4.02 18.48
C TYR A 200 -33.95 3.17 18.15
N ASP A 201 -35.12 3.77 18.30
CA ASP A 201 -36.40 3.25 17.82
C ASP A 201 -36.82 3.98 16.53
N TYR A 202 -36.70 3.30 15.40
CA TYR A 202 -37.11 3.80 14.07
C TYR A 202 -38.62 3.70 13.82
N CYS A 203 -39.38 3.12 14.74
CA CYS A 203 -40.84 3.05 14.73
C CYS A 203 -41.48 4.19 15.53
N GLY A 204 -40.99 4.51 16.72
CA GLY A 204 -41.39 5.65 17.56
C GLY A 204 -40.66 6.96 17.24
N ASN A 205 -39.43 6.89 16.71
CA ASN A 205 -38.49 7.99 16.48
C ASN A 205 -38.00 8.66 17.78
N ASP A 206 -37.56 7.85 18.74
CA ASP A 206 -36.75 8.29 19.89
C ASP A 206 -35.69 7.23 20.30
N GLY A 207 -34.85 7.55 21.29
CA GLY A 207 -33.73 6.69 21.71
C GLY A 207 -34.10 5.70 22.82
N ASN A 208 -35.09 4.85 22.59
CA ASN A 208 -35.52 3.82 23.54
C ASN A 208 -36.23 2.64 22.83
N PRO A 209 -35.51 1.57 22.45
CA PRO A 209 -36.04 0.45 21.65
C PRO A 209 -36.79 -0.60 22.47
N THR A 210 -37.44 -0.20 23.58
CA THR A 210 -38.15 -1.15 24.45
C THR A 210 -39.23 -1.89 23.66
N PRO A 211 -39.21 -3.23 23.64
CA PRO A 211 -40.10 -4.01 22.81
C PRO A 211 -41.58 -3.83 23.19
N SER A 212 -42.44 -3.97 22.20
CA SER A 212 -43.88 -4.09 22.43
C SER A 212 -44.28 -5.53 22.76
N ASN A 213 -45.48 -5.72 23.29
CA ASN A 213 -45.90 -7.04 23.78
C ASN A 213 -46.09 -8.03 22.61
N TRP A 214 -45.34 -9.13 22.63
CA TRP A 214 -45.08 -10.15 21.59
C TRP A 214 -43.91 -9.88 20.64
N ASP A 215 -43.27 -8.71 20.73
CA ASP A 215 -42.16 -8.31 19.86
C ASP A 215 -40.85 -8.64 20.58
N ALA A 216 -40.56 -9.95 20.69
CA ALA A 216 -39.56 -10.53 21.60
C ALA A 216 -38.29 -11.04 20.90
N HIS A 217 -38.19 -10.85 19.59
CA HIS A 217 -37.21 -11.50 18.74
C HIS A 217 -35.82 -10.89 18.93
N GLY A 218 -35.70 -9.56 18.91
CA GLY A 218 -34.46 -8.84 19.20
C GLY A 218 -33.94 -9.08 20.62
N THR A 219 -34.85 -9.20 21.59
CA THR A 219 -34.51 -9.52 22.99
C THR A 219 -33.96 -10.94 23.15
N ALA A 220 -34.45 -11.91 22.37
CA ALA A 220 -33.92 -13.26 22.36
C ALA A 220 -32.58 -13.36 21.59
N ALA A 221 -32.46 -12.64 20.46
CA ALA A 221 -31.23 -12.54 19.68
C ALA A 221 -30.07 -11.90 20.48
N ALA A 222 -30.34 -10.79 21.18
CA ALA A 222 -29.38 -10.09 22.03
C ALA A 222 -28.73 -11.04 23.07
N GLY A 223 -29.52 -11.93 23.69
CA GLY A 223 -29.00 -12.91 24.64
C GLY A 223 -28.15 -14.02 24.02
N VAL A 224 -28.35 -14.38 22.75
CA VAL A 224 -27.48 -15.35 22.05
C VAL A 224 -26.12 -14.71 21.71
N ALA A 225 -26.13 -13.44 21.31
CA ALA A 225 -24.92 -12.67 21.07
C ALA A 225 -24.16 -12.40 22.37
N ALA A 226 -24.76 -11.68 23.32
CA ALA A 226 -24.05 -11.06 24.44
C ALA A 226 -24.86 -10.97 25.75
N ALA A 227 -25.60 -12.01 26.16
CA ALA A 227 -26.07 -12.06 27.55
C ALA A 227 -24.91 -12.09 28.55
N VAL A 228 -25.05 -11.36 29.65
CA VAL A 228 -24.04 -11.14 30.69
C VAL A 228 -23.66 -12.46 31.36
N GLY A 229 -22.50 -13.01 31.00
CA GLY A 229 -22.05 -14.30 31.50
C GLY A 229 -21.52 -14.24 32.94
N ASN A 230 -21.49 -15.39 33.61
CA ASN A 230 -20.81 -15.60 34.91
C ASN A 230 -21.40 -14.75 36.08
N ASN A 231 -22.62 -14.21 35.92
CA ASN A 231 -23.33 -13.36 36.89
C ASN A 231 -24.16 -14.15 37.94
N SER A 232 -24.31 -15.47 37.79
CA SER A 232 -25.17 -16.40 38.57
C SER A 232 -26.67 -16.29 38.30
N LEU A 233 -27.09 -15.72 37.17
CA LEU A 233 -28.48 -15.57 36.77
C LEU A 233 -28.85 -16.58 35.67
N GLY A 234 -29.28 -16.18 34.47
CA GLY A 234 -29.93 -17.08 33.52
C GLY A 234 -28.96 -17.77 32.58
N VAL A 235 -28.58 -17.03 31.54
CA VAL A 235 -27.84 -17.49 30.35
C VAL A 235 -26.55 -16.67 30.17
N THR A 236 -25.73 -17.05 29.21
CA THR A 236 -24.57 -16.28 28.73
C THR A 236 -24.67 -16.14 27.20
N GLY A 237 -24.25 -15.02 26.64
CA GLY A 237 -24.00 -14.91 25.21
C GLY A 237 -22.75 -15.67 24.79
N SER A 238 -22.45 -15.65 23.50
CA SER A 238 -21.14 -16.04 22.97
C SER A 238 -20.07 -15.01 23.31
N ALA A 239 -20.42 -13.72 23.37
CA ALA A 239 -19.60 -12.62 23.87
C ALA A 239 -20.16 -12.01 25.18
N PRO A 240 -19.90 -12.63 26.36
CA PRO A 240 -20.54 -12.24 27.61
C PRO A 240 -20.17 -10.88 28.21
N GLU A 241 -19.18 -10.16 27.67
CA GLU A 241 -18.81 -8.80 28.09
C GLU A 241 -18.85 -7.76 26.94
N ALA A 242 -19.41 -8.13 25.77
CA ALA A 242 -19.63 -7.20 24.66
C ALA A 242 -20.74 -6.18 24.95
N GLY A 243 -20.59 -4.99 24.36
CA GLY A 243 -21.60 -3.93 24.43
C GLY A 243 -22.81 -4.27 23.57
N LEU A 244 -24.01 -4.00 24.08
CA LEU A 244 -25.26 -4.17 23.32
C LEU A 244 -25.93 -2.83 23.06
N ALA A 245 -26.32 -2.61 21.79
CA ALA A 245 -27.15 -1.49 21.35
C ALA A 245 -28.43 -2.00 20.68
N GLY A 246 -29.58 -1.41 21.01
CA GLY A 246 -30.89 -1.78 20.44
C GLY A 246 -31.31 -0.86 19.29
N LEU A 247 -31.57 -1.45 18.12
CA LEU A 247 -31.98 -0.74 16.90
C LEU A 247 -33.35 -1.26 16.45
N GLN A 248 -34.42 -0.72 17.02
CA GLN A 248 -35.78 -1.20 16.79
C GLN A 248 -36.30 -0.72 15.42
N LEU A 249 -36.44 -1.67 14.48
CA LEU A 249 -36.74 -1.44 13.07
C LEU A 249 -38.03 -2.17 12.62
N ILE A 250 -38.13 -3.49 12.88
CA ILE A 250 -39.10 -4.37 12.20
C ILE A 250 -40.46 -4.52 12.91
N SER A 251 -40.66 -3.87 14.06
CA SER A 251 -41.96 -3.83 14.76
C SER A 251 -43.01 -2.92 14.08
N CYS A 252 -42.67 -2.30 12.94
CA CYS A 252 -43.54 -1.43 12.18
C CYS A 252 -43.29 -1.50 10.66
N GLY A 253 -44.00 -0.66 9.88
CA GLY A 253 -43.80 -0.61 8.43
C GLY A 253 -42.44 -0.05 8.06
N LEU A 254 -41.74 -0.77 7.17
CA LEU A 254 -40.41 -0.44 6.67
C LEU A 254 -40.44 0.38 5.37
N SER A 255 -39.25 0.73 4.89
CA SER A 255 -38.95 1.50 3.67
C SER A 255 -37.43 1.68 3.57
N ASP A 256 -36.86 1.60 2.37
CA ASP A 256 -35.44 1.85 2.01
C ASP A 256 -34.74 2.91 2.89
N SER A 257 -35.26 4.14 2.94
CA SER A 257 -34.68 5.23 3.73
C SER A 257 -34.72 5.06 5.26
N LYS A 258 -35.46 4.08 5.79
CA LYS A 258 -35.45 3.71 7.22
C LYS A 258 -34.47 2.58 7.48
N GLU A 259 -34.49 1.55 6.64
CA GLU A 259 -33.53 0.43 6.69
C GLU A 259 -32.10 0.98 6.60
N ALA A 260 -31.82 1.85 5.62
CA ALA A 260 -30.55 2.54 5.43
C ALA A 260 -30.09 3.35 6.65
N ASN A 261 -31.01 4.08 7.28
CA ASN A 261 -30.72 4.86 8.50
C ASN A 261 -30.50 3.98 9.73
N ALA A 262 -31.05 2.76 9.77
CA ALA A 262 -30.90 1.82 10.88
C ALA A 262 -29.58 1.04 10.80
N LEU A 263 -29.18 0.64 9.59
CA LEU A 263 -27.88 0.02 9.31
C LEU A 263 -26.76 1.02 9.57
N GLY A 264 -26.80 2.21 8.95
CA GLY A 264 -25.81 3.27 9.17
C GLY A 264 -25.88 3.98 10.53
N HIS A 265 -26.52 3.40 11.56
CA HIS A 265 -26.67 4.02 12.87
C HIS A 265 -25.35 4.01 13.65
N LEU A 266 -24.66 5.16 13.69
CA LEU A 266 -23.45 5.37 14.50
C LEU A 266 -22.31 4.38 14.21
N ARG A 267 -22.04 4.13 12.91
CA ARG A 267 -20.95 3.29 12.34
C ARG A 267 -19.53 3.45 12.92
N GLN A 268 -19.29 4.49 13.72
CA GLN A 268 -18.02 4.78 14.41
C GLN A 268 -18.03 4.35 15.89
N SER A 269 -19.09 3.67 16.35
CA SER A 269 -19.32 3.35 17.77
C SER A 269 -20.12 2.07 17.99
N ILE A 270 -20.85 1.60 16.97
CA ILE A 270 -21.23 0.20 16.83
C ILE A 270 -20.21 -0.47 15.91
N ASP A 271 -19.77 -1.68 16.23
CA ASP A 271 -18.81 -2.46 15.42
C ASP A 271 -19.54 -3.45 14.49
N ILE A 272 -20.56 -4.13 15.01
CA ILE A 272 -21.23 -5.26 14.39
C ILE A 272 -22.74 -4.99 14.31
N TYR A 273 -23.37 -5.15 13.15
CA TYR A 273 -24.82 -5.09 12.97
C TYR A 273 -25.41 -6.48 12.75
N SER A 274 -26.22 -6.96 13.70
CA SER A 274 -26.88 -8.27 13.66
C SER A 274 -28.30 -8.14 13.11
N ASN A 275 -28.53 -8.69 11.92
CA ASN A 275 -29.80 -8.61 11.18
C ASN A 275 -30.43 -9.99 11.01
N SER A 276 -31.53 -10.23 11.73
CA SER A 276 -32.24 -11.52 11.75
C SER A 276 -33.57 -11.48 10.97
N TRP A 277 -33.64 -10.65 9.92
CA TRP A 277 -34.82 -10.31 9.12
C TRP A 277 -34.47 -10.18 7.62
N GLY A 278 -35.46 -10.22 6.74
CA GLY A 278 -35.26 -10.11 5.29
C GLY A 278 -36.59 -9.97 4.53
N PRO A 279 -36.64 -10.35 3.24
CA PRO A 279 -37.85 -10.54 2.44
C PRO A 279 -38.77 -11.64 2.99
N SER A 280 -39.60 -12.26 2.14
CA SER A 280 -40.49 -13.35 2.56
C SER A 280 -40.05 -14.72 2.05
N ASP A 281 -39.62 -15.57 2.99
CA ASP A 281 -39.16 -16.96 2.93
C ASP A 281 -40.22 -17.96 2.36
N ASN A 282 -40.83 -17.67 1.21
CA ASN A 282 -41.99 -18.39 0.67
C ASN A 282 -41.76 -19.17 -0.63
N GLY A 283 -40.56 -19.16 -1.21
CA GLY A 283 -40.20 -19.88 -2.46
C GLY A 283 -40.70 -19.19 -3.73
N ASN A 284 -40.96 -17.87 -3.66
CA ASN A 284 -41.46 -17.05 -4.78
C ASN A 284 -41.11 -15.55 -4.64
N THR A 285 -40.32 -15.14 -3.64
CA THR A 285 -39.90 -13.74 -3.48
C THR A 285 -38.57 -13.56 -4.20
N LEU A 286 -38.40 -12.41 -4.85
CA LEU A 286 -37.12 -11.97 -5.39
C LEU A 286 -37.10 -10.47 -5.13
N GLU A 287 -36.37 -10.07 -4.08
CA GLU A 287 -36.43 -8.73 -3.51
C GLU A 287 -35.06 -8.37 -2.94
N ALA A 288 -34.57 -7.18 -3.31
CA ALA A 288 -33.26 -6.68 -2.93
C ALA A 288 -33.41 -5.36 -2.14
N PRO A 289 -32.39 -4.97 -1.35
CA PRO A 289 -32.29 -3.64 -0.78
C PRO A 289 -32.48 -2.54 -1.83
N GLY A 290 -33.05 -1.41 -1.40
CA GLY A 290 -33.09 -0.22 -2.23
C GLY A 290 -31.73 0.47 -2.31
N PRO A 291 -31.56 1.46 -3.21
CA PRO A 291 -30.28 2.16 -3.38
C PRO A 291 -29.78 2.87 -2.13
N LEU A 292 -30.67 3.27 -1.19
CA LEU A 292 -30.22 3.88 0.06
C LEU A 292 -29.65 2.83 1.03
N VAL A 293 -30.18 1.61 1.04
CA VAL A 293 -29.63 0.50 1.83
C VAL A 293 -28.29 0.02 1.25
N LEU A 294 -28.16 -0.09 -0.08
CA LEU A 294 -26.88 -0.42 -0.72
C LEU A 294 -25.80 0.61 -0.38
N ALA A 295 -26.11 1.91 -0.53
CA ALA A 295 -25.22 3.00 -0.13
C ALA A 295 -24.97 3.06 1.40
N ALA A 296 -25.84 2.46 2.23
CA ALA A 296 -25.58 2.29 3.65
C ALA A 296 -24.57 1.17 3.90
N PHE A 297 -24.73 0.00 3.28
CA PHE A 297 -23.75 -1.08 3.32
C PHE A 297 -22.35 -0.59 2.89
N GLU A 298 -22.25 0.05 1.73
CA GLU A 298 -20.99 0.66 1.23
C GLU A 298 -20.39 1.64 2.26
N ALA A 299 -21.19 2.58 2.78
CA ALA A 299 -20.70 3.55 3.75
C ALA A 299 -20.33 2.91 5.11
N ASP A 300 -20.95 1.79 5.48
CA ASP A 300 -20.65 1.06 6.70
C ASP A 300 -19.37 0.21 6.54
N VAL A 301 -19.11 -0.40 5.38
CA VAL A 301 -17.86 -1.16 5.14
C VAL A 301 -16.66 -0.28 4.76
N PHE A 302 -16.84 0.86 4.09
CA PHE A 302 -15.73 1.74 3.70
C PHE A 302 -15.43 2.87 4.71
N GLN A 303 -16.39 3.23 5.58
CA GLN A 303 -16.21 4.31 6.54
C GLN A 303 -16.37 3.86 8.00
N GLY A 304 -17.07 2.75 8.26
CA GLY A 304 -17.29 2.23 9.61
C GLY A 304 -16.00 1.86 10.34
N ARG A 305 -16.06 1.73 11.67
CA ARG A 305 -14.92 1.37 12.53
C ARG A 305 -13.62 2.16 12.20
N SER A 306 -13.75 3.48 11.99
CA SER A 306 -12.64 4.38 11.59
C SER A 306 -11.92 4.01 10.29
N GLY A 307 -12.63 3.40 9.33
CA GLY A 307 -12.09 2.97 8.03
C GLY A 307 -11.82 1.46 7.91
N LEU A 308 -11.90 0.70 9.01
CA LEU A 308 -11.80 -0.76 8.98
C LEU A 308 -13.07 -1.44 8.45
N GLY A 309 -14.20 -0.72 8.42
CA GLY A 309 -15.49 -1.25 8.04
C GLY A 309 -16.23 -1.96 9.17
N ASN A 310 -17.54 -1.75 9.22
CA ASN A 310 -18.43 -2.50 10.09
C ASN A 310 -18.61 -3.94 9.62
N ILE A 311 -18.91 -4.83 10.57
CA ILE A 311 -19.29 -6.20 10.26
C ILE A 311 -20.82 -6.26 10.20
N ILE A 312 -21.38 -6.73 9.09
CA ILE A 312 -22.81 -6.88 8.92
C ILE A 312 -23.13 -8.38 8.83
N THR A 313 -23.81 -8.93 9.84
CA THR A 313 -24.22 -10.34 9.87
C THR A 313 -25.70 -10.46 9.52
N TRP A 314 -26.03 -11.41 8.64
CA TRP A 314 -27.37 -11.58 8.09
C TRP A 314 -27.87 -13.02 8.20
N ALA A 315 -29.15 -13.20 8.51
CA ALA A 315 -29.78 -14.52 8.50
C ALA A 315 -30.01 -15.01 7.07
N ALA A 316 -29.51 -16.20 6.71
CA ALA A 316 -29.63 -16.72 5.35
C ALA A 316 -31.07 -17.12 4.91
N GLY A 317 -32.05 -17.07 5.82
CA GLY A 317 -33.46 -17.40 5.55
C GLY A 317 -33.97 -18.72 6.18
N ASN A 318 -35.28 -18.95 6.17
CA ASN A 318 -36.00 -20.06 6.81
C ASN A 318 -36.97 -20.80 5.85
N GLY A 319 -36.82 -20.56 4.54
CA GLY A 319 -37.69 -20.97 3.44
C GLY A 319 -37.40 -22.32 2.80
N LEU A 320 -36.41 -23.11 3.24
CA LEU A 320 -36.06 -24.41 2.63
C LEU A 320 -37.27 -25.34 2.43
N ASN A 321 -38.22 -25.34 3.37
CA ASN A 321 -39.44 -26.14 3.31
C ASN A 321 -40.43 -25.71 2.18
N ASN A 322 -40.26 -24.49 1.66
CA ASN A 322 -40.94 -23.94 0.49
C ASN A 322 -40.13 -24.09 -0.80
N ASN A 323 -38.89 -24.61 -0.72
CA ASN A 323 -37.86 -24.60 -1.76
C ASN A 323 -37.47 -23.15 -2.15
N ASP A 324 -37.18 -22.33 -1.13
CA ASP A 324 -36.54 -21.01 -1.27
C ASP A 324 -35.00 -21.13 -1.18
N ASP A 325 -34.28 -20.07 -1.54
CA ASP A 325 -32.83 -20.03 -1.78
C ASP A 325 -32.28 -18.65 -1.37
N SER A 326 -31.22 -18.60 -0.58
CA SER A 326 -30.64 -17.38 0.01
C SER A 326 -30.13 -16.41 -1.05
N ASN A 327 -29.74 -16.93 -2.22
CA ASN A 327 -29.41 -16.15 -3.41
C ASN A 327 -30.59 -15.34 -4.02
N TYR A 328 -31.82 -15.46 -3.47
CA TYR A 328 -32.98 -14.62 -3.80
C TYR A 328 -33.31 -13.53 -2.76
N ASP A 329 -32.65 -13.55 -1.60
CA ASP A 329 -32.67 -12.45 -0.62
C ASP A 329 -31.50 -11.51 -0.92
N GLY A 330 -31.77 -10.36 -1.56
CA GLY A 330 -30.72 -9.42 -1.94
C GLY A 330 -30.00 -8.75 -0.76
N TYR A 331 -30.46 -8.93 0.49
CA TYR A 331 -29.73 -8.49 1.68
C TYR A 331 -28.67 -9.53 2.06
N ALA A 332 -29.06 -10.80 2.26
CA ALA A 332 -28.14 -11.89 2.56
C ALA A 332 -27.21 -12.26 1.37
N ASN A 333 -27.62 -11.97 0.15
CA ASN A 333 -26.83 -12.12 -1.07
C ASN A 333 -25.85 -10.95 -1.30
N SER A 334 -25.84 -9.91 -0.45
CA SER A 334 -24.86 -8.82 -0.59
C SER A 334 -23.49 -9.23 -0.03
N ARG A 335 -22.42 -9.09 -0.84
CA ARG A 335 -21.03 -9.37 -0.45
C ARG A 335 -20.54 -8.63 0.80
N PHE A 336 -21.16 -7.48 1.11
CA PHE A 336 -20.89 -6.71 2.33
C PHE A 336 -21.48 -7.34 3.60
N THR A 337 -22.22 -8.44 3.47
CA THR A 337 -22.85 -9.15 4.59
C THR A 337 -22.33 -10.58 4.74
N ILE A 338 -22.25 -11.04 5.97
CA ILE A 338 -21.96 -12.42 6.32
C ILE A 338 -23.30 -13.15 6.44
N ALA A 339 -23.70 -13.87 5.39
CA ALA A 339 -24.89 -14.72 5.41
C ALA A 339 -24.67 -15.98 6.27
N VAL A 340 -25.56 -16.20 7.23
CA VAL A 340 -25.44 -17.26 8.25
C VAL A 340 -26.53 -18.33 8.11
N ALA A 341 -26.09 -19.55 7.82
CA ALA A 341 -26.93 -20.75 7.82
C ALA A 341 -27.11 -21.37 9.21
N ALA A 342 -28.09 -22.27 9.36
CA ALA A 342 -28.44 -22.90 10.63
C ALA A 342 -28.21 -24.43 10.64
N THR A 343 -27.55 -24.92 11.69
CA THR A 343 -27.35 -26.36 11.94
C THR A 343 -28.03 -26.83 13.23
N THR A 344 -28.44 -28.11 13.28
CA THR A 344 -29.00 -28.71 14.50
C THR A 344 -27.90 -29.14 15.47
N HIS A 345 -28.27 -29.53 16.70
CA HIS A 345 -27.37 -30.16 17.68
C HIS A 345 -26.72 -31.49 17.24
N TYR A 346 -27.01 -32.01 16.05
CA TYR A 346 -26.28 -33.13 15.43
C TYR A 346 -25.19 -32.71 14.44
N GLY A 347 -25.14 -31.43 14.04
CA GLY A 347 -24.23 -30.89 13.01
C GLY A 347 -24.79 -30.90 11.58
N ASP A 348 -26.03 -31.32 11.37
CA ASP A 348 -26.72 -31.32 10.07
C ASP A 348 -27.55 -30.04 9.84
N ASN A 349 -27.84 -29.73 8.58
CA ASN A 349 -28.63 -28.56 8.15
C ASN A 349 -30.04 -28.57 8.78
N ALA A 350 -30.43 -27.45 9.41
CA ALA A 350 -31.73 -27.31 10.04
C ALA A 350 -32.85 -27.29 9.00
N TRP A 351 -34.00 -27.89 9.30
CA TRP A 351 -35.09 -28.20 8.34
C TRP A 351 -35.71 -27.00 7.60
N TYR A 352 -35.39 -25.77 8.03
CA TYR A 352 -35.80 -24.50 7.42
C TYR A 352 -34.64 -23.76 6.74
N SER A 353 -33.38 -24.04 7.09
CA SER A 353 -32.22 -23.23 6.68
C SER A 353 -32.07 -23.26 5.18
N GLU A 354 -32.22 -22.11 4.55
CA GLU A 354 -32.08 -21.99 3.10
C GLU A 354 -30.67 -22.38 2.65
N PRO A 355 -30.53 -22.97 1.46
CA PRO A 355 -29.25 -23.07 0.78
C PRO A 355 -28.90 -21.74 0.13
N GLY A 356 -27.69 -21.62 -0.39
CA GLY A 356 -27.21 -20.48 -1.16
C GLY A 356 -25.69 -20.50 -1.27
N ASP A 357 -25.16 -20.06 -2.40
CA ASP A 357 -23.71 -19.99 -2.65
C ASP A 357 -23.11 -18.66 -2.14
N ASN A 358 -23.95 -17.74 -1.69
CA ASN A 358 -23.62 -16.53 -0.91
C ASN A 358 -23.34 -16.81 0.59
N ILE A 359 -23.64 -18.01 1.07
CA ILE A 359 -23.51 -18.36 2.49
C ILE A 359 -22.03 -18.51 2.86
N LEU A 360 -21.52 -17.69 3.79
CA LEU A 360 -20.13 -17.78 4.24
C LEU A 360 -19.95 -18.84 5.33
N VAL A 361 -20.83 -18.87 6.33
CA VAL A 361 -20.73 -19.80 7.48
C VAL A 361 -22.09 -20.28 7.97
N ALA A 362 -22.09 -21.38 8.72
CA ALA A 362 -23.22 -21.84 9.52
C ALA A 362 -22.99 -21.65 11.02
N ALA A 363 -24.07 -21.60 11.79
CA ALA A 363 -24.02 -21.70 13.25
C ALA A 363 -25.17 -22.53 13.85
N PRO A 364 -25.00 -23.09 15.05
CA PRO A 364 -26.03 -23.84 15.77
C PRO A 364 -27.36 -23.08 15.99
N SER A 365 -28.48 -23.76 15.73
CA SER A 365 -29.86 -23.27 15.92
C SER A 365 -30.85 -24.42 16.23
N ASP A 366 -32.15 -24.14 16.33
CA ASP A 366 -33.17 -25.14 16.67
C ASP A 366 -33.29 -26.27 15.63
N GLY A 367 -33.48 -27.50 16.11
CA GLY A 367 -33.53 -28.68 15.25
C GLY A 367 -33.87 -29.95 16.03
N ASP A 368 -34.52 -30.90 15.35
CA ASP A 368 -34.92 -32.23 15.85
C ASP A 368 -35.63 -32.32 17.23
N GLY A 369 -36.13 -31.19 17.73
CA GLY A 369 -36.85 -31.08 19.00
C GLY A 369 -36.06 -30.42 20.13
N GLU A 370 -34.83 -29.96 19.87
CA GLU A 370 -34.08 -29.04 20.73
C GLU A 370 -34.20 -27.60 20.20
N GLY A 371 -34.06 -26.61 21.08
CA GLY A 371 -34.07 -25.18 20.72
C GLY A 371 -32.92 -24.42 21.36
N ILE A 372 -32.78 -23.15 21.01
CA ILE A 372 -31.81 -22.25 21.62
C ILE A 372 -32.38 -21.68 22.92
N THR A 373 -31.60 -21.85 24.00
CA THR A 373 -31.90 -21.28 25.31
C THR A 373 -31.29 -19.89 25.43
N THR A 374 -32.11 -18.87 25.62
CA THR A 374 -31.72 -17.44 25.66
C THR A 374 -32.71 -16.61 26.50
N THR A 375 -32.50 -15.30 26.59
CA THR A 375 -33.37 -14.29 27.21
C THR A 375 -34.75 -14.19 26.54
N ASP A 376 -35.75 -13.66 27.26
CA ASP A 376 -37.12 -13.41 26.80
C ASP A 376 -37.66 -12.16 27.53
N ILE A 377 -38.58 -11.38 26.92
CA ILE A 377 -39.06 -10.12 27.54
C ILE A 377 -39.65 -10.40 28.94
N GLU A 378 -39.25 -9.61 29.94
CA GLU A 378 -39.55 -9.84 31.36
C GLU A 378 -41.03 -10.24 31.62
N GLY A 379 -41.20 -11.27 32.45
CA GLY A 379 -42.46 -11.67 33.05
C GLY A 379 -43.43 -12.43 32.14
N SER A 380 -44.08 -11.77 31.19
CA SER A 380 -45.09 -12.42 30.30
C SER A 380 -45.44 -11.63 29.04
N SER A 381 -44.53 -10.79 28.54
CA SER A 381 -44.72 -10.06 27.28
C SER A 381 -44.03 -10.72 26.10
N GLY A 382 -43.07 -11.62 26.34
CA GLY A 382 -42.33 -12.34 25.31
C GLY A 382 -42.96 -13.68 24.89
N TYR A 383 -42.12 -14.59 24.41
CA TYR A 383 -42.51 -15.93 23.94
C TYR A 383 -43.14 -16.79 25.04
N THR A 384 -42.71 -16.59 26.30
CA THR A 384 -43.06 -17.44 27.43
C THR A 384 -43.85 -16.70 28.53
N ASN A 385 -43.78 -17.16 29.78
CA ASN A 385 -44.35 -16.51 30.97
C ASN A 385 -43.27 -16.48 32.08
N ASN A 386 -42.02 -16.28 31.67
CA ASN A 386 -40.84 -16.03 32.48
C ASN A 386 -39.80 -15.33 31.61
N ASP A 387 -38.64 -15.02 32.17
CA ASP A 387 -37.67 -14.07 31.59
C ASP A 387 -36.66 -14.78 30.64
N TYR A 388 -36.94 -16.04 30.25
CA TYR A 388 -36.09 -16.88 29.40
C TYR A 388 -36.91 -17.79 28.50
N THR A 389 -36.42 -18.06 27.30
CA THR A 389 -36.97 -19.07 26.38
C THR A 389 -36.01 -20.24 26.22
N ASP A 390 -36.54 -21.46 26.18
CA ASP A 390 -35.81 -22.71 25.86
C ASP A 390 -36.00 -23.11 24.38
N ASN A 391 -36.59 -22.20 23.58
CA ASN A 391 -37.30 -22.50 22.33
C ASN A 391 -37.08 -21.44 21.23
N PHE A 392 -36.02 -20.63 21.32
CA PHE A 392 -35.62 -19.75 20.21
C PHE A 392 -34.94 -20.56 19.09
N GLY A 393 -34.84 -20.02 17.88
CA GLY A 393 -34.50 -20.79 16.69
C GLY A 393 -34.51 -19.98 15.39
N GLY A 394 -34.52 -20.67 14.24
CA GLY A 394 -34.34 -20.07 12.92
C GLY A 394 -32.89 -19.69 12.60
N THR A 395 -32.58 -19.33 11.36
CA THR A 395 -31.31 -18.65 11.02
C THR A 395 -31.16 -17.32 11.80
N SER A 396 -32.30 -16.74 12.19
CA SER A 396 -32.44 -15.64 13.13
C SER A 396 -31.80 -15.84 14.52
N SER A 397 -31.49 -17.09 14.93
CA SER A 397 -30.71 -17.36 16.15
C SER A 397 -29.26 -17.83 15.88
N ALA A 398 -28.98 -18.30 14.66
CA ALA A 398 -27.61 -18.60 14.20
C ALA A 398 -26.81 -17.30 13.96
N THR A 399 -27.46 -16.27 13.41
CA THR A 399 -26.86 -14.96 13.10
C THR A 399 -26.31 -14.20 14.32
N PRO A 400 -27.07 -14.00 15.42
CA PRO A 400 -26.52 -13.38 16.63
C PRO A 400 -25.44 -14.24 17.31
N LEU A 401 -25.45 -15.57 17.12
CA LEU A 401 -24.39 -16.45 17.60
C LEU A 401 -23.07 -16.22 16.85
N VAL A 402 -23.13 -16.01 15.52
CA VAL A 402 -21.97 -15.55 14.74
C VAL A 402 -21.54 -14.15 15.22
N SER A 403 -22.48 -13.21 15.37
CA SER A 403 -22.19 -11.84 15.80
C SER A 403 -21.43 -11.76 17.13
N GLY A 404 -21.81 -12.58 18.12
CA GLY A 404 -21.08 -12.68 19.38
C GLY A 404 -19.71 -13.36 19.22
N VAL A 405 -19.56 -14.41 18.41
CA VAL A 405 -18.23 -14.98 18.11
C VAL A 405 -17.33 -13.96 17.41
N VAL A 406 -17.86 -13.16 16.48
CA VAL A 406 -17.15 -12.05 15.82
C VAL A 406 -16.67 -11.00 16.83
N ALA A 407 -17.46 -10.68 17.86
CA ALA A 407 -16.98 -9.79 18.92
C ALA A 407 -15.77 -10.34 19.70
N LEU A 408 -15.62 -11.67 19.81
CA LEU A 408 -14.40 -12.28 20.37
C LEU A 408 -13.20 -12.15 19.42
N ILE A 409 -13.43 -12.25 18.11
CA ILE A 409 -12.41 -12.08 17.08
C ILE A 409 -11.90 -10.63 17.06
N LEU A 410 -12.81 -9.65 17.12
CA LEU A 410 -12.46 -8.22 17.16
C LEU A 410 -11.84 -7.76 18.49
N GLU A 411 -12.13 -8.42 19.63
CA GLU A 411 -11.36 -8.18 20.87
C GLU A 411 -9.93 -8.74 20.76
N ALA A 412 -9.76 -9.89 20.11
CA ALA A 412 -8.46 -10.54 19.93
C ALA A 412 -7.56 -9.80 18.93
N ASN A 413 -8.13 -9.25 17.85
CA ASN A 413 -7.47 -8.36 16.92
C ASN A 413 -8.44 -7.25 16.45
N SER A 414 -8.26 -6.05 17.01
CA SER A 414 -9.10 -4.88 16.70
C SER A 414 -8.85 -4.28 15.32
N ASN A 415 -7.74 -4.64 14.66
CA ASN A 415 -7.27 -4.01 13.42
C ASN A 415 -7.84 -4.69 12.17
N LEU A 416 -8.53 -5.83 12.31
CA LEU A 416 -9.15 -6.54 11.19
C LEU A 416 -10.16 -5.64 10.47
N THR A 417 -10.05 -5.57 9.15
CA THR A 417 -11.09 -5.01 8.30
C THR A 417 -12.31 -5.94 8.21
N TRP A 418 -13.38 -5.48 7.56
CA TRP A 418 -14.53 -6.30 7.25
C TRP A 418 -14.19 -7.50 6.33
N ARG A 419 -13.25 -7.34 5.39
CA ARG A 419 -12.73 -8.41 4.52
C ARG A 419 -11.87 -9.41 5.27
N ASP A 420 -10.92 -8.92 6.09
CA ASP A 420 -10.10 -9.78 6.96
C ASP A 420 -10.93 -10.72 7.82
N LEU A 421 -12.04 -10.22 8.35
CA LEU A 421 -12.93 -11.03 9.15
C LEU A 421 -13.64 -12.11 8.32
N GLN A 422 -14.04 -11.82 7.07
CA GLN A 422 -14.60 -12.85 6.18
C GLN A 422 -13.55 -13.92 5.83
N HIS A 423 -12.32 -13.51 5.51
CA HIS A 423 -11.17 -14.41 5.30
C HIS A 423 -10.90 -15.31 6.52
N VAL A 424 -10.83 -14.72 7.73
CA VAL A 424 -10.64 -15.45 8.98
C VAL A 424 -11.77 -16.46 9.22
N LEU A 425 -13.02 -16.12 8.87
CA LEU A 425 -14.15 -17.05 8.98
C LEU A 425 -14.07 -18.19 7.96
N ALA A 426 -13.78 -17.92 6.69
CA ALA A 426 -13.60 -18.94 5.66
C ALA A 426 -12.47 -19.93 6.03
N ASN A 427 -11.31 -19.39 6.42
CA ASN A 427 -10.12 -20.18 6.77
C ASN A 427 -10.17 -20.88 8.15
N SER A 428 -11.20 -20.64 8.96
CA SER A 428 -11.34 -21.26 10.30
C SER A 428 -12.64 -22.03 10.54
N ALA A 429 -13.59 -21.96 9.60
CA ALA A 429 -14.84 -22.72 9.68
C ALA A 429 -14.58 -24.24 9.69
N ARG A 430 -15.49 -24.97 10.35
CA ARG A 430 -15.39 -26.41 10.55
C ARG A 430 -16.44 -27.15 9.72
N VAL A 431 -15.97 -27.96 8.76
CA VAL A 431 -16.80 -28.91 8.00
C VAL A 431 -17.66 -29.77 8.94
N ASN A 432 -18.95 -29.50 8.93
CA ASN A 432 -20.01 -30.18 9.69
C ASN A 432 -20.79 -31.14 8.77
N ASP A 433 -21.39 -32.20 9.33
CA ASP A 433 -21.98 -33.33 8.58
C ASP A 433 -21.22 -33.68 7.28
N ALA A 434 -19.94 -34.04 7.42
CA ALA A 434 -19.03 -34.42 6.33
C ALA A 434 -19.44 -35.71 5.56
N GLY A 435 -20.71 -36.14 5.69
CA GLY A 435 -21.36 -37.18 4.88
C GLY A 435 -22.47 -36.66 3.97
N ASP A 436 -22.86 -35.38 4.07
CA ASP A 436 -23.82 -34.76 3.15
C ASP A 436 -23.23 -34.57 1.74
N GLY A 437 -24.09 -34.57 0.72
CA GLY A 437 -23.70 -34.47 -0.69
C GLY A 437 -23.60 -33.04 -1.25
N SER A 438 -23.71 -32.02 -0.39
CA SER A 438 -23.51 -30.61 -0.74
C SER A 438 -22.04 -30.18 -0.73
N TRP A 439 -21.21 -30.88 0.05
CA TRP A 439 -19.77 -30.62 0.15
C TRP A 439 -19.05 -30.93 -1.17
N GLY A 440 -18.37 -29.91 -1.70
CA GLY A 440 -17.34 -30.02 -2.73
C GLY A 440 -16.04 -29.37 -2.24
N THR A 441 -14.97 -29.50 -3.02
CA THR A 441 -13.71 -28.77 -2.77
C THR A 441 -13.50 -27.83 -3.96
N ASN A 442 -13.21 -26.55 -3.70
CA ASN A 442 -13.02 -25.53 -4.74
C ASN A 442 -11.61 -25.60 -5.38
N GLY A 443 -11.28 -24.65 -6.25
CA GLY A 443 -10.00 -24.59 -6.96
C GLY A 443 -8.78 -24.32 -6.06
N ALA A 444 -8.98 -23.54 -5.00
CA ALA A 444 -7.95 -23.22 -4.00
C ALA A 444 -7.68 -24.40 -3.03
N GLY A 445 -8.69 -25.23 -2.80
CA GLY A 445 -8.63 -26.39 -1.90
C GLY A 445 -9.56 -26.30 -0.69
N HIS A 446 -10.40 -25.27 -0.60
CA HIS A 446 -11.41 -25.13 0.46
C HIS A 446 -12.55 -26.12 0.27
N ASP A 447 -12.97 -26.77 1.35
CA ASP A 447 -14.22 -27.54 1.38
C ASP A 447 -15.40 -26.57 1.55
N VAL A 448 -16.26 -26.49 0.52
CA VAL A 448 -17.38 -25.53 0.42
C VAL A 448 -18.72 -26.24 0.23
N SER A 449 -19.81 -25.63 0.71
CA SER A 449 -21.16 -26.19 0.62
C SER A 449 -22.25 -25.12 0.59
N HIS A 450 -23.13 -25.21 -0.41
CA HIS A 450 -24.36 -24.43 -0.55
C HIS A 450 -25.36 -24.56 0.63
N LYS A 451 -25.06 -25.32 1.69
CA LYS A 451 -25.88 -25.42 2.91
C LYS A 451 -25.23 -24.83 4.15
N TYR A 452 -23.93 -24.57 4.09
CA TYR A 452 -23.08 -24.34 5.25
C TYR A 452 -21.98 -23.29 5.02
N GLY A 453 -21.78 -22.82 3.78
CA GLY A 453 -20.59 -22.08 3.36
C GLY A 453 -19.34 -22.93 3.55
N PHE A 454 -18.33 -22.36 4.20
CA PHE A 454 -17.10 -23.05 4.63
C PHE A 454 -17.32 -23.96 5.86
N GLY A 455 -18.50 -23.89 6.50
CA GLY A 455 -18.91 -24.78 7.59
C GLY A 455 -19.39 -24.07 8.85
N VAL A 456 -19.48 -24.81 9.95
CA VAL A 456 -19.86 -24.25 11.25
C VAL A 456 -18.71 -23.44 11.83
N ILE A 457 -19.01 -22.21 12.24
CA ILE A 457 -18.06 -21.31 12.90
C ILE A 457 -17.44 -21.95 14.15
N ASP A 458 -16.09 -21.98 14.23
CA ASP A 458 -15.34 -22.41 15.39
C ASP A 458 -14.61 -21.21 16.01
N ALA A 459 -15.15 -20.68 17.11
CA ALA A 459 -14.59 -19.51 17.79
C ALA A 459 -13.16 -19.73 18.29
N GLY A 460 -12.79 -20.98 18.61
CA GLY A 460 -11.46 -21.35 19.06
C GLY A 460 -10.43 -21.35 17.93
N ALA A 461 -10.84 -21.70 16.71
CA ALA A 461 -10.01 -21.60 15.51
C ALA A 461 -9.91 -20.16 15.00
N ALA A 462 -11.05 -19.46 14.87
CA ALA A 462 -11.12 -18.11 14.33
C ALA A 462 -10.29 -17.11 15.16
N VAL A 463 -10.42 -17.13 16.49
CA VAL A 463 -9.61 -16.28 17.38
C VAL A 463 -8.13 -16.67 17.38
N ALA A 464 -7.79 -17.94 17.20
CA ALA A 464 -6.40 -18.38 17.11
C ALA A 464 -5.72 -17.96 15.79
N LEU A 465 -6.49 -17.85 14.71
CA LEU A 465 -6.04 -17.34 13.41
C LEU A 465 -5.88 -15.81 13.46
N ALA A 466 -6.92 -15.10 13.91
CA ALA A 466 -6.98 -13.64 14.00
C ALA A 466 -5.81 -12.98 14.77
N LEU A 467 -5.27 -13.66 15.78
CA LEU A 467 -4.17 -13.15 16.61
C LEU A 467 -2.84 -12.99 15.86
N ASN A 468 -2.66 -13.73 14.76
CA ASN A 468 -1.48 -13.68 13.90
C ASN A 468 -1.86 -13.32 12.45
N TRP A 469 -3.05 -12.74 12.23
CA TRP A 469 -3.53 -12.35 10.91
C TRP A 469 -2.85 -11.06 10.46
N THR A 470 -2.10 -11.12 9.36
CA THR A 470 -1.73 -9.94 8.56
C THR A 470 -2.96 -9.51 7.79
N ASN A 471 -3.31 -8.21 7.82
CA ASN A 471 -4.47 -7.74 7.05
C ASN A 471 -4.25 -7.96 5.55
N VAL A 472 -5.30 -8.31 4.82
CA VAL A 472 -5.24 -8.50 3.36
C VAL A 472 -5.12 -7.17 2.63
N GLU A 473 -4.47 -7.23 1.46
CA GLU A 473 -4.22 -6.07 0.61
C GLU A 473 -5.50 -5.39 0.08
N THR A 474 -5.31 -4.20 -0.48
CA THR A 474 -6.40 -3.35 -0.98
C THR A 474 -7.28 -4.09 -2.02
N GLU A 475 -8.61 -3.95 -1.89
CA GLU A 475 -9.57 -4.61 -2.79
C GLU A 475 -9.45 -4.10 -4.23
N VAL A 476 -9.19 -5.03 -5.16
CA VAL A 476 -9.23 -4.80 -6.61
C VAL A 476 -10.49 -5.45 -7.18
N ASN A 477 -11.18 -4.70 -8.05
CA ASN A 477 -12.47 -5.08 -8.62
C ASN A 477 -12.40 -5.07 -10.15
N ILE A 478 -12.42 -6.25 -10.78
CA ILE A 478 -12.41 -6.40 -12.24
C ILE A 478 -13.77 -6.86 -12.78
N THR A 479 -14.18 -6.35 -13.94
CA THR A 479 -15.44 -6.73 -14.60
C THR A 479 -15.20 -7.22 -16.02
N SER A 480 -15.99 -8.22 -16.46
CA SER A 480 -16.04 -8.63 -17.86
C SER A 480 -16.72 -7.59 -18.77
N GLY A 481 -17.46 -6.64 -18.18
CA GLY A 481 -18.43 -5.78 -18.85
C GLY A 481 -19.67 -6.52 -19.35
N THR A 482 -20.72 -5.77 -19.69
CA THR A 482 -22.07 -6.30 -19.98
C THR A 482 -22.13 -7.09 -21.29
N GLN A 483 -22.18 -8.42 -21.19
CA GLN A 483 -22.25 -9.34 -22.32
C GLN A 483 -23.67 -9.37 -22.92
N ASN A 484 -23.84 -8.69 -24.06
CA ASN A 484 -25.12 -8.55 -24.76
C ASN A 484 -25.42 -9.78 -25.65
N LEU A 485 -26.24 -10.73 -25.15
CA LEU A 485 -26.52 -12.00 -25.82
C LEU A 485 -27.80 -12.03 -26.67
N ASN A 486 -28.93 -11.68 -26.06
CA ASN A 486 -30.28 -11.91 -26.61
C ASN A 486 -30.50 -13.40 -27.03
N ALA A 487 -30.03 -14.34 -26.19
CA ALA A 487 -29.96 -15.78 -26.48
C ALA A 487 -31.16 -16.55 -25.92
N ALA A 488 -31.87 -17.29 -26.79
CA ALA A 488 -33.09 -18.02 -26.40
C ALA A 488 -32.81 -19.28 -25.57
N ILE A 489 -33.49 -19.40 -24.42
CA ILE A 489 -33.34 -20.50 -23.47
C ILE A 489 -34.06 -21.79 -23.97
N PRO A 490 -33.42 -22.97 -24.00
CA PRO A 490 -34.00 -24.18 -24.63
C PRO A 490 -35.06 -25.00 -23.84
N ASP A 491 -36.32 -24.54 -23.77
CA ASP A 491 -37.58 -25.22 -23.29
C ASP A 491 -37.43 -26.72 -22.97
N ALA A 492 -37.11 -27.02 -21.70
CA ALA A 492 -36.96 -28.35 -21.10
C ALA A 492 -36.15 -29.38 -21.93
N THR A 493 -35.14 -28.94 -22.69
CA THR A 493 -34.41 -29.83 -23.62
C THR A 493 -33.30 -30.66 -22.98
N ASN A 494 -32.96 -30.42 -21.71
CA ASN A 494 -31.76 -30.96 -21.03
C ASN A 494 -30.45 -30.43 -21.67
N VAL A 495 -30.46 -29.14 -22.06
CA VAL A 495 -29.34 -28.41 -22.67
C VAL A 495 -29.44 -26.94 -22.24
N ALA A 496 -28.45 -26.46 -21.50
CA ALA A 496 -28.35 -25.05 -21.13
C ALA A 496 -28.11 -24.13 -22.36
N ALA A 497 -28.54 -22.88 -22.26
CA ALA A 497 -27.86 -21.78 -22.93
C ALA A 497 -26.60 -21.44 -22.12
N THR A 498 -25.46 -21.26 -22.80
CA THR A 498 -24.16 -21.05 -22.15
C THR A 498 -23.39 -19.94 -22.83
N ASP A 499 -22.69 -19.13 -22.05
CA ASP A 499 -21.76 -18.11 -22.53
C ASP A 499 -20.44 -18.18 -21.79
N THR A 500 -19.36 -17.69 -22.40
CA THR A 500 -18.02 -17.76 -21.81
C THR A 500 -17.26 -16.45 -22.04
N VAL A 501 -16.89 -15.78 -20.95
CA VAL A 501 -15.95 -14.66 -20.95
C VAL A 501 -14.54 -15.15 -20.62
N TYR A 502 -13.53 -14.37 -21.02
CA TYR A 502 -12.13 -14.63 -20.67
C TYR A 502 -11.60 -13.42 -19.90
N MET A 503 -11.22 -13.63 -18.64
CA MET A 503 -10.54 -12.63 -17.83
C MET A 503 -9.03 -12.78 -18.04
N SER A 504 -8.34 -11.69 -18.35
CA SER A 504 -6.88 -11.65 -18.49
C SER A 504 -6.17 -11.58 -17.15
N ASP A 505 -6.81 -10.91 -16.20
CA ASP A 505 -6.20 -10.37 -14.98
C ASP A 505 -6.44 -11.38 -13.84
N ASP A 506 -5.45 -11.56 -12.97
CA ASP A 506 -5.42 -12.63 -11.97
C ASP A 506 -5.43 -12.06 -10.55
N LEU A 507 -6.58 -12.17 -9.90
CA LEU A 507 -6.84 -11.85 -8.51
C LEU A 507 -6.97 -13.13 -7.69
N GLN A 508 -6.52 -13.12 -6.45
CA GLN A 508 -6.96 -14.06 -5.42
C GLN A 508 -8.36 -13.64 -5.00
N LEU A 509 -9.35 -14.45 -5.38
CA LEU A 509 -10.76 -14.10 -5.25
C LEU A 509 -11.27 -14.16 -3.81
N GLU A 510 -12.21 -13.28 -3.51
CA GLU A 510 -13.01 -13.30 -2.28
C GLU A 510 -14.47 -13.64 -2.65
N SER A 511 -15.14 -12.68 -3.27
CA SER A 511 -16.54 -12.79 -3.69
C SER A 511 -16.67 -12.56 -5.20
N VAL A 512 -17.64 -13.25 -5.81
CA VAL A 512 -17.96 -13.12 -7.23
C VAL A 512 -19.42 -12.72 -7.40
N ASP A 513 -19.65 -11.58 -8.03
CA ASP A 513 -20.98 -11.03 -8.28
C ASP A 513 -21.37 -11.19 -9.76
N ILE A 514 -22.61 -11.62 -10.02
CA ILE A 514 -23.13 -11.95 -11.35
C ILE A 514 -24.45 -11.21 -11.57
N LEU A 515 -24.40 -10.14 -12.36
CA LEU A 515 -25.59 -9.38 -12.76
C LEU A 515 -26.23 -10.04 -13.99
N VAL A 516 -27.56 -10.25 -13.99
CA VAL A 516 -28.29 -10.86 -15.12
C VAL A 516 -29.60 -10.14 -15.46
N ASP A 517 -29.89 -10.00 -16.76
CA ASP A 517 -31.22 -9.63 -17.27
C ASP A 517 -31.78 -10.76 -18.17
N ILE A 518 -32.91 -11.35 -17.74
CA ILE A 518 -33.48 -12.59 -18.29
C ILE A 518 -35.01 -12.48 -18.31
N ASP A 519 -35.62 -12.28 -19.49
CA ASP A 519 -37.06 -12.56 -19.72
C ASP A 519 -37.29 -14.05 -19.50
N HIS A 520 -38.14 -14.43 -18.54
CA HIS A 520 -38.65 -15.80 -18.45
C HIS A 520 -40.05 -15.84 -17.84
N ASN A 521 -40.95 -16.55 -18.53
CA ASN A 521 -42.37 -16.60 -18.18
C ASN A 521 -42.69 -17.47 -16.93
N ALA A 522 -41.66 -18.02 -16.28
CA ALA A 522 -41.63 -18.51 -14.90
C ALA A 522 -40.16 -18.69 -14.49
N ARG A 523 -39.59 -17.79 -13.68
CA ARG A 523 -38.15 -17.82 -13.36
C ARG A 523 -37.71 -19.04 -12.55
N GLY A 524 -38.61 -19.63 -11.76
CA GLY A 524 -38.34 -20.84 -10.97
C GLY A 524 -38.26 -22.15 -11.78
N ASP A 525 -38.48 -22.11 -13.10
CA ASP A 525 -38.18 -23.23 -14.01
C ASP A 525 -36.70 -23.29 -14.41
N LEU A 526 -35.93 -22.22 -14.15
CA LEU A 526 -34.51 -22.12 -14.51
C LEU A 526 -33.58 -22.71 -13.42
N GLU A 527 -32.46 -23.26 -13.85
CA GLU A 527 -31.26 -23.49 -13.06
C GLU A 527 -30.16 -22.61 -13.64
N ILE A 528 -29.54 -21.76 -12.82
CA ILE A 528 -28.47 -20.83 -13.22
C ILE A 528 -27.19 -21.22 -12.49
N LYS A 529 -26.08 -21.26 -13.23
CA LYS A 529 -24.77 -21.65 -12.71
C LYS A 529 -23.64 -20.82 -13.31
N LEU A 530 -22.61 -20.57 -12.50
CA LEU A 530 -21.32 -20.06 -12.94
C LEU A 530 -20.26 -21.17 -12.79
N THR A 531 -19.28 -21.21 -13.70
CA THR A 531 -18.12 -22.10 -13.59
C THR A 531 -16.82 -21.31 -13.73
N SER A 532 -15.90 -21.49 -12.78
CA SER A 532 -14.58 -20.82 -12.75
C SER A 532 -13.55 -21.45 -13.70
N PRO A 533 -12.41 -20.79 -13.98
CA PRO A 533 -11.30 -21.35 -14.75
C PRO A 533 -10.76 -22.67 -14.16
N SER A 534 -10.73 -22.78 -12.82
CA SER A 534 -10.36 -23.98 -12.07
C SER A 534 -11.33 -25.14 -12.26
N GLY A 535 -12.59 -24.83 -12.61
CA GLY A 535 -13.68 -25.80 -12.81
C GLY A 535 -14.63 -25.96 -11.62
N THR A 536 -14.57 -25.06 -10.64
CA THR A 536 -15.57 -24.97 -9.55
C THR A 536 -16.91 -24.54 -10.14
N GLU A 537 -18.00 -25.16 -9.71
CA GLU A 537 -19.37 -24.90 -10.18
C GLU A 537 -20.20 -24.30 -9.05
N SER A 538 -20.63 -23.04 -9.19
CA SER A 538 -21.55 -22.37 -8.27
C SER A 538 -22.97 -22.39 -8.82
N VAL A 539 -23.97 -22.62 -7.96
CA VAL A 539 -25.38 -22.85 -8.32
C VAL A 539 -26.26 -21.69 -7.86
N LEU A 540 -26.10 -20.56 -8.54
CA LEU A 540 -26.74 -19.27 -8.25
C LEU A 540 -28.28 -19.30 -8.21
N ALA A 541 -28.92 -20.22 -8.93
CA ALA A 541 -30.38 -20.42 -8.86
C ALA A 541 -30.76 -21.88 -9.04
N THR A 542 -31.62 -22.39 -8.15
CA THR A 542 -32.12 -23.77 -8.21
C THR A 542 -33.56 -23.87 -8.73
N LYS A 543 -33.88 -24.99 -9.39
CA LYS A 543 -35.22 -25.26 -9.93
C LYS A 543 -36.24 -25.46 -8.81
N HIS A 544 -37.10 -24.47 -8.58
CA HIS A 544 -38.16 -24.49 -7.57
C HIS A 544 -39.58 -24.40 -8.20
N ASN A 545 -40.52 -23.69 -7.55
CA ASN A 545 -41.95 -23.63 -7.95
C ASN A 545 -42.46 -22.21 -8.25
N ASP A 546 -41.58 -21.21 -8.38
CA ASP A 546 -42.01 -19.84 -8.65
C ASP A 546 -42.52 -19.67 -10.09
N ASN A 547 -43.69 -19.02 -10.20
CA ASN A 547 -44.36 -18.66 -11.45
C ASN A 547 -44.28 -17.14 -11.70
N GLY A 548 -43.45 -16.44 -10.94
CA GLY A 548 -43.02 -15.06 -11.17
C GLY A 548 -42.25 -14.94 -12.47
N ASN A 549 -42.39 -13.78 -13.09
CA ASN A 549 -41.72 -13.42 -14.32
C ASN A 549 -40.32 -12.87 -14.00
N ASP A 550 -39.35 -13.27 -14.84
CA ASP A 550 -38.12 -12.56 -15.15
C ASP A 550 -37.09 -12.37 -13.99
N TYR A 551 -35.80 -12.27 -14.34
CA TYR A 551 -34.75 -11.68 -13.50
C TYR A 551 -34.39 -10.33 -14.15
N ASN A 552 -34.63 -9.20 -13.48
CA ASN A 552 -34.48 -7.87 -14.09
C ASN A 552 -33.27 -7.17 -13.46
N ASN A 553 -32.09 -7.27 -14.08
CA ASN A 553 -30.84 -6.78 -13.50
C ASN A 553 -30.64 -7.31 -12.07
N TRP A 554 -30.87 -8.62 -11.88
CA TRP A 554 -30.66 -9.27 -10.59
C TRP A 554 -29.18 -9.60 -10.41
N MET A 555 -28.61 -9.28 -9.26
CA MET A 555 -27.24 -9.61 -8.89
C MET A 555 -27.26 -10.83 -7.98
N PHE A 556 -26.63 -11.93 -8.41
CA PHE A 556 -26.27 -13.04 -7.55
C PHE A 556 -24.86 -12.82 -6.99
N SER A 557 -24.58 -13.26 -5.76
CA SER A 557 -23.22 -13.32 -5.22
C SER A 557 -22.82 -14.76 -4.87
N SER A 558 -21.53 -15.06 -4.92
CA SER A 558 -20.96 -16.37 -4.60
C SER A 558 -19.61 -16.24 -3.92
N VAL A 559 -19.46 -16.93 -2.77
CA VAL A 559 -18.20 -17.06 -2.02
C VAL A 559 -17.52 -18.42 -2.23
N HIS A 560 -18.09 -19.30 -3.06
CA HIS A 560 -17.50 -20.62 -3.33
C HIS A 560 -16.18 -20.58 -4.12
N PHE A 561 -15.81 -19.44 -4.68
CA PHE A 561 -14.57 -19.22 -5.44
C PHE A 561 -13.42 -18.63 -4.61
N TRP A 562 -13.61 -18.45 -3.29
CA TRP A 562 -12.61 -17.85 -2.39
C TRP A 562 -11.23 -18.52 -2.53
N ASP A 563 -10.19 -17.69 -2.55
CA ASP A 563 -8.77 -17.99 -2.81
C ASP A 563 -8.45 -18.63 -4.18
N GLU A 564 -9.40 -18.72 -5.14
CA GLU A 564 -9.07 -19.09 -6.53
C GLU A 564 -8.49 -17.90 -7.31
N GLY A 565 -7.56 -18.19 -8.23
CA GLY A 565 -7.12 -17.23 -9.25
C GLY A 565 -8.23 -16.92 -10.28
N SER A 566 -8.45 -15.64 -10.58
CA SER A 566 -9.50 -15.21 -11.52
C SER A 566 -9.18 -15.44 -13.00
N ALA A 567 -7.92 -15.58 -13.40
CA ALA A 567 -7.54 -15.56 -14.81
C ALA A 567 -8.04 -16.79 -15.57
N GLY A 568 -8.70 -16.56 -16.71
CA GLY A 568 -9.15 -17.62 -17.61
C GLY A 568 -10.62 -17.55 -18.01
N ASN A 569 -11.20 -18.72 -18.32
CA ASN A 569 -12.53 -18.83 -18.91
C ASN A 569 -13.61 -19.01 -17.84
N TRP A 570 -14.42 -17.98 -17.62
CA TRP A 570 -15.63 -18.04 -16.79
C TRP A 570 -16.84 -18.35 -17.65
N THR A 571 -17.67 -19.30 -17.23
CA THR A 571 -18.83 -19.76 -18.03
C THR A 571 -20.15 -19.66 -17.27
N LEU A 572 -21.07 -18.82 -17.76
CA LEU A 572 -22.47 -18.79 -17.31
C LEU A 572 -23.27 -19.89 -18.02
N SER A 573 -24.15 -20.56 -17.29
CA SER A 573 -25.02 -21.63 -17.80
C SER A 573 -26.44 -21.49 -17.25
N VAL A 574 -27.42 -21.28 -18.14
CA VAL A 574 -28.85 -21.17 -17.82
C VAL A 574 -29.63 -22.30 -18.49
N GLU A 575 -30.26 -23.18 -17.71
CA GLU A 575 -31.08 -24.29 -18.23
C GLU A 575 -32.53 -24.22 -17.72
N ASP A 576 -33.49 -24.09 -18.64
CA ASP A 576 -34.90 -24.36 -18.36
C ASP A 576 -35.13 -25.87 -18.20
N LYS A 577 -35.64 -26.26 -17.03
CA LYS A 577 -35.87 -27.65 -16.62
C LYS A 577 -37.31 -28.14 -16.83
N ASP A 578 -38.32 -27.27 -16.95
CA ASP A 578 -39.74 -27.65 -16.84
C ASP A 578 -40.61 -27.11 -17.99
N SER A 579 -41.20 -28.03 -18.77
CA SER A 579 -41.63 -27.70 -20.14
C SER A 579 -42.87 -26.81 -20.26
N GLY A 580 -42.79 -25.80 -21.11
CA GLY A 580 -43.94 -25.04 -21.63
C GLY A 580 -43.94 -23.53 -21.33
N THR A 581 -42.93 -23.07 -20.60
CA THR A 581 -42.47 -21.67 -20.54
C THR A 581 -41.37 -21.46 -21.60
N SER A 582 -40.79 -20.26 -21.66
CA SER A 582 -39.69 -19.90 -22.56
C SER A 582 -39.23 -18.46 -22.27
N GLY A 583 -38.00 -18.14 -22.65
CA GLY A 583 -37.46 -16.78 -22.57
C GLY A 583 -36.07 -16.63 -23.18
N THR A 584 -35.35 -15.57 -22.79
CA THR A 584 -34.03 -15.20 -23.31
C THR A 584 -33.11 -14.73 -22.19
N ILE A 585 -31.82 -15.07 -22.29
CA ILE A 585 -30.75 -14.31 -21.63
C ILE A 585 -30.55 -13.07 -22.50
N ASP A 586 -30.93 -11.90 -22.01
CA ASP A 586 -30.81 -10.67 -22.79
C ASP A 586 -29.38 -10.13 -22.65
N ASP A 587 -28.88 -10.02 -21.42
CA ASP A 587 -27.46 -9.81 -21.09
C ASP A 587 -27.06 -10.32 -19.69
N TRP A 588 -25.76 -10.35 -19.41
CA TRP A 588 -25.16 -10.62 -18.11
C TRP A 588 -23.82 -9.90 -17.93
N GLU A 589 -23.39 -9.68 -16.69
CA GLU A 589 -22.06 -9.16 -16.34
C GLU A 589 -21.46 -9.96 -15.18
N LEU A 590 -20.14 -10.14 -15.21
CA LEU A 590 -19.36 -10.80 -14.16
C LEU A 590 -18.45 -9.77 -13.52
N ILE A 591 -18.54 -9.65 -12.19
CA ILE A 591 -17.70 -8.77 -11.37
C ILE A 591 -16.94 -9.67 -10.38
N LEU A 592 -15.63 -9.50 -10.32
CA LEU A 592 -14.72 -10.29 -9.51
C LEU A 592 -14.01 -9.36 -8.52
N HIS A 593 -14.06 -9.73 -7.24
CA HIS A 593 -13.50 -8.96 -6.13
C HIS A 593 -12.39 -9.79 -5.47
N GLY A 594 -11.25 -9.17 -5.16
CA GLY A 594 -10.10 -9.85 -4.57
C GLY A 594 -8.88 -8.96 -4.35
N VAL A 595 -7.72 -9.57 -4.22
CA VAL A 595 -6.39 -8.89 -4.24
C VAL A 595 -5.60 -9.36 -5.46
N GLU A 596 -4.71 -8.52 -6.00
CA GLU A 596 -3.93 -8.83 -7.21
C GLU A 596 -2.79 -9.82 -6.92
N LEU A 597 -2.66 -10.89 -7.74
CA LEU A 597 -1.72 -12.01 -7.50
C LEU A 597 -0.36 -11.89 -8.23
N ASN A 598 -0.21 -10.90 -9.10
CA ASN A 598 1.00 -10.70 -9.91
C ASN A 598 1.31 -9.19 -9.93
N ARG A 599 1.39 -8.59 -8.74
CA ARG A 599 1.73 -7.19 -8.58
C ARG A 599 3.26 -7.02 -8.66
N ASP A 600 3.65 -5.98 -9.36
CA ASP A 600 5.00 -5.58 -9.77
C ASP A 600 4.91 -4.04 -9.76
N THR A 601 5.29 -3.43 -8.63
CA THR A 601 4.92 -2.04 -8.31
C THR A 601 5.88 -1.00 -8.89
N ASP A 602 7.16 -1.32 -8.98
CA ASP A 602 8.22 -0.49 -9.55
C ASP A 602 8.52 -0.80 -11.03
N LEU A 603 7.97 -1.91 -11.55
CA LEU A 603 8.02 -2.40 -12.94
C LEU A 603 9.38 -2.95 -13.38
N ASP A 604 10.13 -3.51 -12.44
CA ASP A 604 11.42 -4.18 -12.67
C ASP A 604 11.28 -5.62 -13.24
N GLY A 605 10.21 -6.32 -12.85
CA GLY A 605 9.85 -7.68 -13.31
C GLY A 605 10.04 -8.82 -12.30
N LEU A 606 10.42 -8.51 -11.06
CA LEU A 606 10.15 -9.28 -9.85
C LEU A 606 8.66 -9.08 -9.46
N LEU A 607 8.23 -9.46 -8.26
CA LEU A 607 6.84 -9.29 -7.79
C LEU A 607 6.85 -8.89 -6.32
N ASP A 608 5.96 -7.96 -5.90
CA ASP A 608 5.86 -7.44 -4.52
C ASP A 608 5.93 -8.57 -3.44
N ASP A 609 5.27 -9.71 -3.70
CA ASP A 609 5.26 -10.89 -2.82
C ASP A 609 6.62 -11.63 -2.80
N ASP A 610 7.26 -11.83 -3.96
CA ASP A 610 8.57 -12.50 -4.06
C ASP A 610 9.67 -11.63 -3.43
N GLU A 611 9.62 -10.33 -3.66
CA GLU A 611 10.47 -9.34 -3.03
C GLU A 611 10.41 -9.42 -1.50
N VAL A 612 9.23 -9.24 -0.90
CA VAL A 612 9.08 -9.16 0.57
C VAL A 612 9.35 -10.51 1.24
N ASP A 613 8.83 -11.63 0.72
CA ASP A 613 8.93 -12.93 1.39
C ASP A 613 10.22 -13.72 1.04
N ASN A 614 10.80 -13.55 -0.16
CA ASN A 614 11.94 -14.36 -0.62
C ASN A 614 13.29 -13.61 -0.72
N TYR A 615 13.32 -12.32 -1.12
CA TYR A 615 14.58 -11.60 -1.38
C TYR A 615 14.90 -10.48 -0.36
N SER A 616 13.88 -9.90 0.28
CA SER A 616 13.95 -8.75 1.21
C SER A 616 14.40 -7.42 0.58
N THR A 617 14.04 -7.20 -0.68
CA THR A 617 14.13 -5.93 -1.43
C THR A 617 12.99 -4.96 -1.04
N ASP A 618 12.94 -3.75 -1.59
CA ASP A 618 11.85 -2.78 -1.35
C ASP A 618 10.96 -2.62 -2.60
N PRO A 619 9.68 -3.08 -2.60
CA PRO A 619 8.75 -3.06 -3.77
C PRO A 619 8.35 -1.69 -4.33
N TYR A 620 9.13 -0.65 -4.05
CA TYR A 620 8.97 0.70 -4.54
C TYR A 620 10.27 1.25 -5.14
N ASP A 621 11.35 0.48 -5.17
CA ASP A 621 12.70 0.91 -5.57
C ASP A 621 13.45 -0.22 -6.31
N ASN A 622 13.61 -0.09 -7.62
CA ASN A 622 14.00 -1.19 -8.53
C ASN A 622 15.51 -1.50 -8.59
N ASP A 623 16.29 -1.05 -7.62
CA ASP A 623 17.76 -1.15 -7.55
C ASP A 623 18.15 -1.03 -6.07
N THR A 624 17.79 -2.03 -5.25
CA THR A 624 17.75 -1.93 -3.77
C THR A 624 19.11 -1.58 -3.13
N ASP A 625 20.24 -1.83 -3.81
CA ASP A 625 21.58 -1.63 -3.28
C ASP A 625 22.49 -0.60 -4.00
N ASP A 626 21.91 0.21 -4.89
CA ASP A 626 22.55 1.30 -5.66
C ASP A 626 23.68 0.82 -6.64
N ASP A 627 23.55 -0.36 -7.25
CA ASP A 627 24.53 -1.02 -8.12
C ASP A 627 24.44 -0.64 -9.62
N PHE A 628 23.25 -0.22 -10.09
CA PHE A 628 22.84 -0.08 -11.49
C PHE A 628 22.32 -1.37 -12.18
N LEU A 629 22.06 -2.45 -11.45
CA LEU A 629 21.45 -3.69 -11.96
C LEU A 629 20.16 -4.04 -11.20
N LEU A 630 19.02 -3.92 -11.87
CA LEU A 630 17.72 -4.09 -11.22
C LEU A 630 17.55 -5.46 -10.54
N ASP A 631 16.94 -5.51 -9.36
CA ASP A 631 16.80 -6.68 -8.48
C ASP A 631 16.21 -7.92 -9.19
N GLY A 632 15.20 -7.73 -10.03
CA GLY A 632 14.58 -8.74 -10.89
C GLY A 632 15.43 -9.13 -12.09
N LEU A 633 16.34 -8.27 -12.58
CA LEU A 633 17.38 -8.70 -13.51
C LEU A 633 18.40 -9.60 -12.82
N GLU A 634 18.84 -9.24 -11.61
CA GLU A 634 19.72 -10.04 -10.78
C GLU A 634 19.13 -11.42 -10.50
N VAL A 635 18.01 -11.47 -9.78
CA VAL A 635 17.32 -12.69 -9.35
C VAL A 635 16.98 -13.59 -10.54
N LEU A 636 16.46 -13.04 -11.64
CA LEU A 636 15.92 -13.85 -12.75
C LEU A 636 16.95 -14.19 -13.84
N ASN A 637 18.02 -13.40 -14.02
CA ASN A 637 18.98 -13.58 -15.12
C ASN A 637 20.43 -13.81 -14.69
N TYR A 638 20.94 -13.11 -13.67
CA TYR A 638 22.38 -13.12 -13.34
C TYR A 638 22.72 -13.99 -12.10
N SER A 639 21.78 -14.14 -11.16
CA SER A 639 21.93 -14.89 -9.90
C SER A 639 22.95 -14.32 -8.91
N THR A 640 23.11 -13.00 -8.95
CA THR A 640 23.74 -12.12 -7.96
C THR A 640 22.81 -11.92 -6.73
N ASP A 641 23.21 -11.11 -5.74
CA ASP A 641 22.55 -10.97 -4.42
C ASP A 641 22.10 -9.49 -4.23
N PRO A 642 20.80 -9.14 -4.43
CA PRO A 642 20.28 -7.75 -4.58
C PRO A 642 20.22 -6.92 -3.28
N LEU A 643 21.23 -7.12 -2.43
CA LEU A 643 21.47 -6.50 -1.14
C LEU A 643 23.00 -6.33 -0.88
N ASN A 644 23.82 -6.51 -1.93
CA ASN A 644 25.28 -6.52 -1.93
C ASN A 644 25.85 -6.19 -3.35
N PRO A 645 26.28 -4.93 -3.62
CA PRO A 645 26.61 -4.42 -4.96
C PRO A 645 28.03 -4.80 -5.46
N ASP A 646 28.50 -6.01 -5.15
CA ASP A 646 29.81 -6.61 -5.48
C ASP A 646 29.72 -8.09 -5.05
N SER A 647 29.03 -8.93 -5.83
CA SER A 647 28.58 -10.27 -5.42
C SER A 647 29.71 -11.26 -5.11
N ASP A 648 30.87 -11.09 -5.74
CA ASP A 648 32.01 -12.00 -5.55
C ASP A 648 33.20 -11.41 -4.75
N GLY A 649 33.22 -10.10 -4.53
CA GLY A 649 34.10 -9.40 -3.59
C GLY A 649 35.44 -8.94 -4.18
N ASP A 650 35.45 -8.55 -5.44
CA ASP A 650 36.62 -8.19 -6.24
C ASP A 650 36.91 -6.67 -6.27
N GLY A 651 35.86 -5.84 -6.14
CA GLY A 651 35.93 -4.39 -6.20
C GLY A 651 35.48 -3.75 -7.52
N LEU A 652 34.83 -4.52 -8.39
CA LEU A 652 33.91 -4.05 -9.45
C LEU A 652 32.45 -4.22 -8.94
N LEU A 653 31.50 -3.49 -9.52
CA LEU A 653 30.07 -3.61 -9.17
C LEU A 653 29.36 -4.48 -10.22
N ASP A 654 28.39 -5.29 -9.82
CA ASP A 654 27.73 -6.29 -10.67
C ASP A 654 27.06 -5.65 -11.91
N GLY A 655 26.45 -4.48 -11.75
CA GLY A 655 25.87 -3.70 -12.84
C GLY A 655 26.91 -3.08 -13.76
N VAL A 656 28.08 -2.72 -13.24
CA VAL A 656 29.23 -2.30 -14.07
C VAL A 656 29.78 -3.49 -14.87
N GLU A 657 29.90 -4.66 -14.23
CA GLU A 657 30.29 -5.91 -14.88
C GLU A 657 29.34 -6.27 -16.02
N VAL A 658 28.04 -6.30 -15.76
CA VAL A 658 27.00 -6.70 -16.72
C VAL A 658 26.80 -5.67 -17.84
N LEU A 659 26.74 -4.37 -17.52
CA LEU A 659 26.32 -3.34 -18.47
C LEU A 659 27.48 -2.65 -19.20
N VAL A 660 28.67 -2.58 -18.60
CA VAL A 660 29.83 -1.86 -19.14
C VAL A 660 30.90 -2.82 -19.67
N ASN A 661 31.27 -3.82 -18.87
CA ASN A 661 32.47 -4.63 -19.12
C ASN A 661 32.18 -5.95 -19.87
N GLY A 662 31.07 -6.61 -19.57
CA GLY A 662 30.70 -7.92 -20.09
C GLY A 662 31.39 -9.11 -19.42
N THR A 663 31.81 -8.94 -18.17
CA THR A 663 32.38 -9.96 -17.26
C THR A 663 31.26 -10.78 -16.58
N ASP A 664 31.59 -11.71 -15.70
CA ASP A 664 30.67 -12.64 -15.04
C ASP A 664 30.67 -12.38 -13.52
N PRO A 665 29.71 -11.61 -12.95
CA PRO A 665 29.75 -11.06 -11.57
C PRO A 665 29.63 -12.09 -10.43
N LEU A 666 29.85 -13.36 -10.74
CA LEU A 666 29.96 -14.48 -9.80
C LEU A 666 31.36 -15.16 -9.90
N ASN A 667 32.30 -14.53 -10.62
CA ASN A 667 33.64 -15.05 -10.93
C ASN A 667 34.68 -13.95 -11.27
N ASN A 668 35.33 -13.41 -10.24
CA ASN A 668 36.49 -12.49 -10.18
C ASN A 668 37.79 -12.88 -10.92
N ASP A 669 37.70 -13.59 -12.03
CA ASP A 669 38.80 -13.98 -12.92
C ASP A 669 38.10 -14.52 -14.18
N THR A 670 37.37 -13.66 -14.91
CA THR A 670 36.39 -14.07 -15.95
C THR A 670 37.04 -14.93 -17.03
N ASP A 671 38.27 -14.64 -17.44
CA ASP A 671 38.98 -15.42 -18.45
C ASP A 671 39.92 -16.52 -17.89
N GLY A 672 40.29 -16.46 -16.61
CA GLY A 672 40.96 -17.53 -15.87
C GLY A 672 42.49 -17.47 -15.89
N ASP A 673 43.10 -16.29 -15.94
CA ASP A 673 44.56 -16.10 -15.91
C ASP A 673 45.15 -15.99 -14.49
N GLY A 674 44.36 -15.48 -13.53
CA GLY A 674 44.75 -15.29 -12.13
C GLY A 674 45.05 -13.84 -11.71
N LEU A 675 44.79 -12.85 -12.57
CA LEU A 675 44.39 -11.50 -12.17
C LEU A 675 42.95 -11.50 -11.63
N LEU A 676 42.41 -10.33 -11.28
CA LEU A 676 41.00 -10.15 -10.90
C LEU A 676 40.39 -9.05 -11.77
N ASP A 677 39.12 -9.17 -12.16
CA ASP A 677 38.48 -8.30 -13.14
C ASP A 677 38.47 -6.82 -12.69
N GLY A 678 38.12 -6.52 -11.44
CA GLY A 678 38.21 -5.19 -10.85
C GLY A 678 39.64 -4.73 -10.57
N PHE A 679 40.62 -5.63 -10.45
CA PHE A 679 42.05 -5.23 -10.50
C PHE A 679 42.44 -4.81 -11.92
N GLU A 680 42.00 -5.53 -12.94
CA GLU A 680 42.30 -5.23 -14.33
C GLU A 680 41.71 -3.90 -14.77
N VAL A 681 40.47 -3.63 -14.42
CA VAL A 681 39.77 -2.39 -14.76
C VAL A 681 40.38 -1.20 -14.00
N ASN A 682 40.50 -1.32 -12.67
CA ASN A 682 40.84 -0.17 -11.83
C ASN A 682 42.35 0.07 -11.67
N ILE A 683 43.22 -0.92 -11.96
CA ILE A 683 44.66 -0.84 -11.62
C ILE A 683 45.62 -1.10 -12.80
N SER A 684 45.52 -2.23 -13.52
CA SER A 684 46.40 -2.45 -14.70
C SER A 684 45.87 -1.83 -16.00
N HIS A 685 44.58 -1.49 -16.04
CA HIS A 685 43.85 -0.99 -17.21
C HIS A 685 43.95 -1.93 -18.43
N THR A 686 43.84 -3.22 -18.15
CA THR A 686 43.80 -4.33 -19.10
C THR A 686 42.34 -4.66 -19.48
N ASP A 687 42.10 -5.78 -20.18
CA ASP A 687 40.80 -6.15 -20.76
C ASP A 687 40.43 -7.53 -20.17
N PRO A 688 39.58 -7.60 -19.12
CA PRO A 688 39.34 -8.82 -18.31
C PRO A 688 38.61 -9.96 -19.03
N LEU A 689 38.54 -9.89 -20.36
CA LEU A 689 38.03 -10.93 -21.25
C LEU A 689 39.16 -11.52 -22.15
N THR A 690 40.44 -11.22 -21.88
CA THR A 690 41.54 -11.29 -22.86
C THR A 690 42.87 -11.99 -22.43
N TYR A 691 42.90 -12.76 -21.34
CA TYR A 691 43.95 -13.71 -20.89
C TYR A 691 45.39 -13.22 -21.10
N ASP A 692 45.93 -12.56 -20.08
CA ASP A 692 47.28 -12.03 -20.10
C ASP A 692 48.32 -13.12 -19.76
N ASN A 693 49.06 -13.53 -20.79
CA ASN A 693 49.90 -14.72 -20.73
C ASN A 693 51.36 -14.40 -20.39
N ASP A 694 51.81 -14.71 -19.16
CA ASP A 694 53.23 -14.93 -18.82
C ASP A 694 53.81 -16.08 -19.67
N THR A 695 54.56 -15.75 -20.72
CA THR A 695 54.98 -16.65 -21.81
C THR A 695 56.21 -17.49 -21.47
N ASP A 696 57.04 -17.08 -20.51
CA ASP A 696 58.23 -17.84 -20.09
C ASP A 696 58.23 -18.34 -18.64
N SER A 697 57.22 -17.94 -17.87
CA SER A 697 56.86 -18.37 -16.51
C SER A 697 57.79 -17.87 -15.41
N ASP A 698 58.10 -16.56 -15.41
CA ASP A 698 58.93 -15.90 -14.39
C ASP A 698 58.18 -15.00 -13.39
N THR A 699 56.85 -14.90 -13.53
CA THR A 699 55.86 -14.19 -12.67
C THR A 699 55.75 -12.68 -12.85
N TRP A 700 56.19 -12.15 -14.00
CA TRP A 700 55.78 -10.85 -14.51
C TRP A 700 54.92 -11.04 -15.76
N TYR A 701 53.84 -10.27 -15.88
CA TYR A 701 52.92 -10.32 -17.04
C TYR A 701 53.42 -9.36 -18.13
N TRP A 702 52.95 -9.53 -19.38
CA TRP A 702 53.49 -8.79 -20.55
C TRP A 702 53.35 -7.25 -20.47
N PHE A 703 52.48 -6.72 -19.61
CA PHE A 703 52.34 -5.28 -19.35
C PHE A 703 53.41 -4.73 -18.39
N ASP A 704 53.96 -5.56 -17.50
CA ASP A 704 55.07 -5.22 -16.59
C ASP A 704 56.44 -5.71 -17.11
N ASP A 705 56.48 -6.75 -17.96
CA ASP A 705 57.71 -7.29 -18.53
C ASP A 705 58.00 -6.77 -19.95
N CYS A 706 59.11 -6.05 -20.08
CA CYS A 706 59.60 -5.55 -21.36
C CYS A 706 60.08 -6.65 -22.33
N ASN A 707 60.24 -7.92 -21.90
CA ASN A 707 60.56 -9.04 -22.80
C ASN A 707 60.14 -10.43 -22.28
N ASP A 708 58.83 -10.62 -22.14
CA ASP A 708 58.02 -11.85 -21.85
C ASP A 708 58.46 -13.18 -22.54
N THR A 709 59.46 -13.16 -23.43
CA THR A 709 60.01 -14.35 -24.10
C THR A 709 61.41 -14.76 -23.63
N ASN A 710 61.96 -14.13 -22.60
CA ASN A 710 63.29 -14.42 -22.05
C ASN A 710 63.41 -14.13 -20.52
N PRO A 711 63.45 -15.18 -19.64
CA PRO A 711 63.37 -15.07 -18.16
C PRO A 711 64.70 -14.68 -17.51
N LEU A 712 65.26 -13.60 -18.03
CA LEU A 712 66.56 -12.97 -17.73
C LEU A 712 66.54 -11.48 -18.10
N ILE A 713 65.45 -10.95 -18.66
CA ILE A 713 65.17 -9.53 -18.90
C ILE A 713 63.79 -9.34 -18.29
N HIS A 714 63.71 -8.82 -17.06
CA HIS A 714 62.47 -8.62 -16.30
C HIS A 714 62.75 -7.71 -15.08
N PRO A 715 61.73 -7.06 -14.44
CA PRO A 715 61.88 -6.01 -13.40
C PRO A 715 62.73 -6.28 -12.14
N ALA A 716 63.36 -7.46 -11.99
CA ALA A 716 64.16 -7.84 -10.81
C ALA A 716 65.62 -8.28 -11.12
N MET A 717 66.10 -8.03 -12.35
CA MET A 717 67.43 -8.45 -12.82
C MET A 717 68.56 -7.44 -12.56
N ASN A 718 69.75 -7.60 -13.17
CA ASN A 718 70.97 -6.83 -12.90
C ASN A 718 71.84 -6.68 -14.17
N GLU A 719 72.20 -5.45 -14.52
CA GLU A 719 72.85 -5.01 -15.77
C GLU A 719 74.28 -5.49 -16.12
N LEU A 720 74.62 -5.44 -17.42
CA LEU A 720 75.83 -6.04 -17.99
C LEU A 720 76.54 -5.32 -19.18
N LEU A 721 76.69 -3.98 -19.23
CA LEU A 721 77.41 -3.19 -20.28
C LEU A 721 77.61 -3.88 -21.66
N ASN A 722 76.51 -4.02 -22.40
CA ASN A 722 76.43 -4.78 -23.65
C ASN A 722 75.48 -4.18 -24.72
N GLY A 723 74.56 -3.31 -24.36
CA GLY A 723 73.56 -2.67 -25.23
C GLY A 723 72.17 -3.28 -25.16
N ILE A 724 71.78 -3.82 -23.99
CA ILE A 724 70.46 -4.38 -23.67
C ILE A 724 70.08 -3.87 -22.28
N ASP A 725 68.82 -3.48 -22.09
CA ASP A 725 68.21 -3.33 -20.76
C ASP A 725 67.96 -4.76 -20.24
N ASP A 726 68.71 -5.18 -19.22
CA ASP A 726 68.56 -6.51 -18.62
C ASP A 726 67.53 -6.51 -17.46
N ASN A 727 66.92 -5.37 -17.05
CA ASN A 727 65.98 -5.31 -15.92
C ASN A 727 64.69 -4.49 -16.08
N CYS A 728 64.29 -4.14 -17.30
CA CYS A 728 63.01 -3.52 -17.66
C CYS A 728 62.67 -2.21 -16.92
N ASN A 729 63.69 -1.39 -16.62
CA ASN A 729 63.49 -0.05 -16.05
C ASN A 729 63.64 1.07 -17.11
N GLU A 730 63.64 0.68 -18.39
CA GLU A 730 63.91 1.49 -19.59
C GLU A 730 65.34 2.03 -19.72
N LEU A 731 66.23 1.74 -18.75
CA LEU A 731 67.65 2.06 -18.84
C LEU A 731 68.43 0.85 -19.35
N VAL A 732 69.35 1.12 -20.27
CA VAL A 732 70.24 0.10 -20.84
C VAL A 732 71.56 0.17 -20.11
N ASP A 733 72.02 -0.91 -19.50
CA ASP A 733 73.33 -1.04 -18.86
C ASP A 733 73.65 -0.01 -17.74
N GLU A 734 72.69 0.41 -16.91
CA GLU A 734 72.96 1.34 -15.81
C GLU A 734 73.84 0.75 -14.68
N GLY A 735 74.23 1.60 -13.73
CA GLY A 735 75.30 1.30 -12.76
C GLY A 735 76.72 1.37 -13.35
N PHE A 736 76.86 1.27 -14.68
CA PHE A 736 78.07 1.69 -15.41
C PHE A 736 78.14 3.22 -15.64
N ASN A 737 77.09 3.96 -15.28
CA ASN A 737 77.11 5.43 -15.24
C ASN A 737 77.83 6.01 -14.01
N GLU A 738 78.28 5.20 -13.04
CA GLU A 738 79.14 5.63 -11.91
C GLU A 738 80.63 5.28 -12.12
N THR A 739 80.98 4.59 -13.20
CA THR A 739 82.36 4.21 -13.52
C THR A 739 82.98 5.16 -14.53
N ASP A 740 83.96 5.95 -14.08
CA ASP A 740 84.84 6.81 -14.89
C ASP A 740 86.27 6.22 -14.84
N SER A 741 86.77 5.75 -15.98
CA SER A 741 88.03 5.00 -16.10
C SER A 741 89.30 5.85 -16.23
N ASP A 742 89.23 7.13 -16.59
CA ASP A 742 90.42 8.01 -16.73
C ASP A 742 90.41 9.33 -15.96
N LEU A 743 89.26 9.67 -15.37
CA LEU A 743 88.99 10.75 -14.43
C LEU A 743 88.80 12.13 -15.08
N ASP A 744 88.09 12.18 -16.20
CA ASP A 744 87.64 13.40 -16.89
C ASP A 744 86.19 13.83 -16.59
N ARG A 745 85.43 12.96 -15.88
CA ARG A 745 84.00 13.03 -15.51
C ARG A 745 83.04 12.35 -16.50
N LEU A 746 83.41 12.10 -17.75
CA LEU A 746 82.61 11.28 -18.65
C LEU A 746 82.69 9.83 -18.18
N MET A 747 81.54 9.17 -18.14
CA MET A 747 81.43 7.82 -17.57
C MET A 747 81.52 6.78 -18.68
N ASP A 748 82.14 5.63 -18.38
CA ASP A 748 82.44 4.52 -19.30
C ASP A 748 81.24 4.15 -20.19
N TRP A 749 80.01 4.25 -19.64
CA TRP A 749 78.75 4.09 -20.35
C TRP A 749 78.52 5.13 -21.45
N ALA A 750 78.54 6.42 -21.10
CA ALA A 750 78.25 7.52 -22.03
C ALA A 750 79.26 7.55 -23.19
N GLU A 751 80.53 7.29 -22.89
CA GLU A 751 81.58 7.19 -23.88
C GLU A 751 81.36 6.06 -24.89
N TYR A 752 80.99 4.86 -24.42
CA TYR A 752 80.81 3.69 -25.28
C TYR A 752 79.49 3.72 -26.07
N HIS A 753 78.40 4.17 -25.44
CA HIS A 753 77.06 4.15 -26.03
C HIS A 753 76.73 5.40 -26.86
N VAL A 754 77.17 6.59 -26.42
CA VAL A 754 76.69 7.87 -26.96
C VAL A 754 77.76 8.60 -27.78
N TYR A 755 78.93 8.89 -27.19
CA TYR A 755 79.89 9.84 -27.80
C TYR A 755 80.95 9.18 -28.68
N GLY A 756 81.28 7.90 -28.44
CA GLY A 756 82.34 7.21 -29.17
C GLY A 756 83.76 7.73 -28.86
N THR A 757 83.89 8.43 -27.73
CA THR A 757 85.16 8.78 -27.06
C THR A 757 85.84 7.50 -26.51
N GLY A 758 86.87 7.67 -25.71
CA GLY A 758 87.97 6.71 -25.62
C GLY A 758 88.15 5.91 -24.34
N VAL A 759 87.22 5.85 -23.39
CA VAL A 759 87.19 5.13 -22.06
C VAL A 759 88.48 5.08 -21.24
N ASN A 760 89.49 5.86 -21.63
CA ASN A 760 90.88 5.90 -21.18
C ASN A 760 91.56 7.22 -21.67
N VAL A 761 90.81 8.24 -22.13
CA VAL A 761 91.27 9.49 -22.79
C VAL A 761 90.31 10.68 -22.52
N ALA A 762 90.81 11.68 -21.80
CA ALA A 762 90.09 12.81 -21.18
C ALA A 762 89.91 14.13 -22.00
N ASP A 763 90.24 14.13 -23.29
CA ASP A 763 90.31 15.33 -24.18
C ASP A 763 90.61 14.82 -25.60
N THR A 764 89.58 14.75 -26.43
CA THR A 764 89.60 14.15 -27.77
C THR A 764 89.66 15.20 -28.89
N ASP A 765 89.07 16.39 -28.71
CA ASP A 765 89.15 17.52 -29.65
C ASP A 765 90.44 18.37 -29.49
N GLY A 766 90.71 18.87 -28.28
CA GLY A 766 91.83 19.75 -27.95
C GLY A 766 91.56 21.27 -27.96
N ASP A 767 90.30 21.68 -27.89
CA ASP A 767 89.81 23.07 -27.79
C ASP A 767 90.32 23.79 -26.50
N GLY A 768 90.14 23.17 -25.33
CA GLY A 768 90.36 23.80 -24.03
C GLY A 768 89.37 23.41 -22.92
N LEU A 769 88.21 22.84 -23.29
CA LEU A 769 87.35 22.03 -22.43
C LEU A 769 87.85 20.55 -22.38
N ASN A 770 87.19 19.68 -21.60
CA ASN A 770 87.45 18.23 -21.54
C ASN A 770 86.24 17.50 -22.16
N ASP A 771 86.37 16.25 -22.62
CA ASP A 771 85.25 15.51 -23.23
C ASP A 771 84.04 15.42 -22.27
N GLY A 772 84.30 15.14 -20.99
CA GLY A 772 83.30 15.14 -19.92
C GLY A 772 82.77 16.53 -19.54
N ASP A 773 83.53 17.61 -19.69
CA ASP A 773 83.02 18.96 -19.45
C ASP A 773 82.14 19.43 -20.64
N GLU A 774 82.56 19.20 -21.89
CA GLU A 774 81.80 19.52 -23.11
C GLU A 774 80.45 18.78 -23.14
N VAL A 775 80.44 17.50 -22.75
CA VAL A 775 79.20 16.71 -22.68
C VAL A 775 78.33 17.08 -21.49
N ILE A 776 78.88 17.02 -20.26
CA ILE A 776 78.06 16.98 -19.04
C ILE A 776 77.68 18.37 -18.56
N ASP A 777 78.59 19.35 -18.64
CA ASP A 777 78.29 20.71 -18.21
C ASP A 777 77.64 21.53 -19.34
N TRP A 778 77.88 21.18 -20.61
CA TRP A 778 77.61 22.08 -21.76
C TRP A 778 76.83 21.45 -22.93
N GLY A 779 76.60 20.14 -22.98
CA GLY A 779 75.82 19.48 -24.04
C GLY A 779 76.38 19.62 -25.46
N SER A 780 77.60 20.12 -25.63
CA SER A 780 78.21 20.35 -26.94
C SER A 780 78.89 19.06 -27.46
N ASN A 781 79.52 19.14 -28.64
CA ASN A 781 80.09 17.95 -29.27
C ASN A 781 81.58 17.83 -28.90
N PRO A 782 82.02 16.82 -28.11
CA PRO A 782 83.41 16.65 -27.64
C PRO A 782 84.41 16.25 -28.74
N LEU A 783 84.08 16.60 -29.99
CA LEU A 783 84.85 16.42 -31.21
C LEU A 783 84.83 17.72 -32.06
N SER A 784 84.32 18.87 -31.54
CA SER A 784 84.12 20.12 -32.32
C SER A 784 83.75 21.44 -31.56
N TYR A 785 84.73 22.16 -30.98
CA TYR A 785 84.86 23.64 -30.74
C TYR A 785 83.63 24.62 -30.87
N ASP A 786 83.38 25.47 -29.84
CA ASP A 786 82.19 26.37 -29.67
C ASP A 786 82.39 27.93 -29.58
N ASN A 787 81.32 28.73 -29.31
CA ASN A 787 81.27 30.23 -29.33
C ASN A 787 80.10 30.90 -28.53
N ASP A 788 80.20 32.18 -28.11
CA ASP A 788 79.08 33.04 -27.61
C ASP A 788 78.81 34.29 -28.51
N SER A 789 77.58 34.82 -28.57
CA SER A 789 77.19 35.88 -29.54
C SER A 789 76.68 37.20 -28.94
N ASP A 790 75.71 37.17 -28.02
CA ASP A 790 75.16 38.37 -27.36
C ASP A 790 76.17 39.00 -26.37
N GLY A 791 76.76 38.14 -25.53
CA GLY A 791 77.82 38.48 -24.58
C GLY A 791 77.37 38.86 -23.17
N ASP A 792 76.22 38.34 -22.71
CA ASP A 792 75.75 38.46 -21.33
C ASP A 792 76.59 37.61 -20.35
N GLY A 793 76.93 36.38 -20.75
CA GLY A 793 77.68 35.39 -19.99
C GLY A 793 77.44 33.92 -20.38
N TRP A 794 76.35 33.61 -21.07
CA TRP A 794 76.00 32.25 -21.54
C TRP A 794 76.54 31.99 -22.97
N TYR A 795 76.50 30.73 -23.42
CA TYR A 795 76.98 30.29 -24.75
C TYR A 795 75.81 29.81 -25.62
N TRP A 796 76.01 29.71 -26.94
CA TRP A 796 74.96 29.44 -27.95
C TRP A 796 74.07 28.20 -27.72
N PHE A 797 74.49 27.29 -26.84
CA PHE A 797 73.85 26.02 -26.52
C PHE A 797 73.15 25.98 -25.14
N ILE A 798 73.23 27.06 -24.33
CA ILE A 798 72.68 27.20 -22.97
C ILE A 798 71.92 28.53 -22.78
N ASP A 799 71.65 29.24 -23.88
CA ASP A 799 70.81 30.44 -23.94
C ASP A 799 69.69 30.17 -24.95
N CYS A 800 68.42 30.32 -24.54
CA CYS A 800 67.28 30.03 -25.40
C CYS A 800 67.01 31.12 -26.46
N GLU A 801 67.53 32.35 -26.29
CA GLU A 801 67.68 33.34 -27.36
C GLU A 801 69.00 34.16 -27.22
N ASP A 802 70.11 33.64 -27.80
CA ASP A 802 71.46 34.30 -27.97
C ASP A 802 71.44 35.59 -28.86
N GLU A 803 70.32 36.32 -28.88
CA GLU A 803 70.14 37.72 -29.30
C GLU A 803 69.29 38.58 -28.31
N ASN A 804 68.83 38.05 -27.16
CA ASN A 804 67.79 38.66 -26.30
C ASN A 804 68.02 38.47 -24.76
N PRO A 805 68.72 39.40 -24.07
CA PRO A 805 69.20 39.22 -22.69
C PRO A 805 68.14 39.49 -21.60
N TYR A 806 66.95 38.90 -21.75
CA TYR A 806 65.87 38.85 -20.74
C TYR A 806 65.18 37.47 -20.66
N LEU A 807 65.55 36.51 -21.49
CA LEU A 807 65.18 35.10 -21.41
C LEU A 807 66.49 34.31 -21.25
N ASN A 808 66.77 33.74 -20.08
CA ASN A 808 68.04 33.06 -19.77
C ASN A 808 67.98 32.30 -18.42
N PRO A 809 68.83 31.26 -18.18
CA PRO A 809 68.95 30.47 -16.92
C PRO A 809 69.37 31.20 -15.64
N GLY A 810 68.76 32.35 -15.36
CA GLY A 810 68.97 33.19 -14.18
C GLY A 810 67.87 34.24 -13.97
N MET A 811 66.69 34.02 -14.54
CA MET A 811 65.48 34.82 -14.31
C MET A 811 64.68 34.26 -13.10
N GLU A 812 63.42 34.68 -12.94
CA GLU A 812 62.45 34.14 -11.98
C GLU A 812 61.12 34.03 -12.76
N GLU A 813 60.40 32.91 -12.65
CA GLU A 813 59.19 32.65 -13.45
C GLU A 813 57.98 33.52 -13.08
N LEU A 814 57.05 33.63 -14.04
CA LEU A 814 55.84 34.45 -13.97
C LEU A 814 54.71 33.79 -14.75
N LEU A 815 53.59 33.47 -14.07
CA LEU A 815 52.33 32.95 -14.64
C LEU A 815 51.78 33.85 -15.76
N ASP A 816 52.34 33.72 -16.98
CA ASP A 816 51.98 34.47 -18.18
C ASP A 816 52.11 33.68 -19.51
N GLY A 817 52.44 32.38 -19.43
CA GLY A 817 52.47 31.47 -20.57
C GLY A 817 53.76 31.51 -21.38
N LEU A 818 54.88 31.88 -20.75
CA LEU A 818 56.22 31.93 -21.34
C LEU A 818 57.26 31.28 -20.43
N ASP A 819 58.12 30.46 -21.02
CA ASP A 819 59.40 30.02 -20.44
C ASP A 819 60.34 31.25 -20.36
N ASN A 820 60.51 31.82 -19.17
CA ASN A 820 61.31 33.03 -18.92
C ASN A 820 62.75 32.72 -18.48
N ASP A 821 62.98 31.59 -17.81
CA ASP A 821 64.30 31.15 -17.33
C ASP A 821 64.99 30.06 -18.20
N CYS A 822 64.36 29.66 -19.31
CA CYS A 822 64.86 28.71 -20.33
C CYS A 822 64.96 27.24 -19.87
N ASP A 823 64.22 26.83 -18.83
CA ASP A 823 64.19 25.46 -18.32
C ASP A 823 63.39 24.49 -19.23
N ASN A 824 62.57 25.02 -20.14
CA ASN A 824 61.64 24.35 -21.09
C ASN A 824 60.31 23.88 -20.50
N LEU A 825 60.03 24.18 -19.24
CA LEU A 825 58.68 24.20 -18.67
C LEU A 825 58.09 25.62 -18.78
N VAL A 826 56.84 25.78 -18.38
CA VAL A 826 56.09 27.05 -18.46
C VAL A 826 55.15 27.11 -17.27
N ASP A 827 55.30 28.15 -16.45
CA ASP A 827 54.48 28.41 -15.26
C ASP A 827 54.45 27.25 -14.22
N GLU A 828 55.44 26.35 -14.24
CA GLU A 828 55.51 25.10 -13.45
C GLU A 828 55.73 25.29 -11.94
N ASP A 829 56.36 26.40 -11.52
CA ASP A 829 56.56 26.77 -10.11
C ASP A 829 55.21 27.00 -9.36
N PHE A 830 54.07 26.96 -10.08
CA PHE A 830 52.69 27.02 -9.58
C PHE A 830 51.97 25.66 -9.52
N TYR A 831 52.60 24.54 -9.93
CA TYR A 831 51.94 23.23 -10.02
C TYR A 831 51.47 22.68 -8.66
N GLY A 832 50.18 22.37 -8.55
CA GLY A 832 49.57 21.84 -7.31
C GLY A 832 49.50 22.86 -6.18
N GLN A 833 49.60 24.15 -6.50
CA GLN A 833 49.24 25.25 -5.60
C GLN A 833 47.73 25.51 -5.71
N ASP A 834 47.14 25.82 -4.56
CA ASP A 834 45.80 26.35 -4.37
C ASP A 834 46.00 27.62 -3.53
N SER A 835 45.94 28.78 -4.19
CA SER A 835 46.38 30.06 -3.63
C SER A 835 45.35 30.72 -2.71
N ASP A 836 44.06 30.48 -2.91
CA ASP A 836 42.95 31.21 -2.25
C ASP A 836 41.90 30.32 -1.56
N GLN A 837 41.93 29.00 -1.81
CA GLN A 837 41.23 27.92 -1.09
C GLN A 837 39.72 27.80 -1.35
N ASP A 838 39.29 27.73 -2.61
CA ASP A 838 38.03 27.08 -2.98
C ASP A 838 38.18 25.57 -3.30
N GLY A 839 39.35 25.14 -3.77
CA GLY A 839 39.67 23.74 -4.07
C GLY A 839 40.07 23.45 -5.52
N LEU A 840 40.09 24.46 -6.40
CA LEU A 840 40.79 24.39 -7.69
C LEU A 840 42.31 24.58 -7.50
N PHE A 841 43.09 24.41 -8.56
CA PHE A 841 44.55 24.61 -8.54
C PHE A 841 44.97 25.71 -9.53
N ASP A 842 45.90 26.58 -9.09
CA ASP A 842 46.31 27.81 -9.78
C ASP A 842 46.59 27.61 -11.30
N LEU A 843 47.16 26.45 -11.65
CA LEU A 843 47.58 26.11 -13.00
C LEU A 843 46.44 25.57 -13.89
N ASP A 844 45.50 24.81 -13.32
CA ASP A 844 44.32 24.29 -14.02
C ASP A 844 43.29 25.41 -14.25
N GLU A 845 43.15 26.28 -13.26
CA GLU A 845 42.44 27.55 -13.38
C GLU A 845 42.94 28.40 -14.55
N PHE A 846 44.24 28.69 -14.60
CA PHE A 846 44.82 29.54 -15.64
C PHE A 846 44.77 28.93 -17.05
N ASN A 847 44.95 27.60 -17.18
CA ASN A 847 45.15 26.94 -18.47
C ASN A 847 43.92 26.20 -19.02
N LEU A 848 43.01 25.73 -18.17
CA LEU A 848 41.91 24.85 -18.54
C LEU A 848 40.53 25.47 -18.28
N ILE A 849 40.32 26.05 -17.10
CA ILE A 849 39.01 26.56 -16.65
C ILE A 849 38.82 28.01 -17.12
N GLY A 850 39.79 28.89 -16.82
CA GLY A 850 39.84 30.29 -17.23
C GLY A 850 39.60 31.33 -16.12
N THR A 851 39.57 30.89 -14.86
CA THR A 851 39.35 31.68 -13.64
C THR A 851 40.58 32.54 -13.27
N ASP A 852 40.51 33.34 -12.20
CA ASP A 852 41.61 34.18 -11.68
C ASP A 852 42.27 33.49 -10.47
N PRO A 853 43.45 32.83 -10.61
CA PRO A 853 44.12 31.95 -9.62
C PRO A 853 44.48 32.53 -8.24
N PHE A 854 43.98 33.72 -7.92
CA PHE A 854 44.22 34.45 -6.69
C PHE A 854 42.94 35.16 -6.21
N HIS A 855 41.78 34.79 -6.76
CA HIS A 855 40.45 35.25 -6.40
C HIS A 855 39.32 34.23 -6.68
N ASN A 856 39.23 33.20 -5.83
CA ASN A 856 38.17 32.20 -5.48
C ASN A 856 36.66 32.46 -5.77
N ASP A 857 36.31 33.38 -6.65
CA ASP A 857 35.00 34.02 -6.89
C ASP A 857 35.25 34.96 -8.09
N THR A 858 35.54 34.39 -9.25
CA THR A 858 36.19 35.08 -10.38
C THR A 858 35.32 36.21 -10.91
N ASP A 859 34.04 35.93 -11.12
CA ASP A 859 33.09 36.88 -11.71
C ASP A 859 32.44 37.84 -10.69
N ARG A 860 32.41 37.45 -9.41
CA ARG A 860 31.96 38.20 -8.22
C ARG A 860 30.47 38.23 -7.98
N ASP A 861 29.81 37.11 -8.19
CA ASP A 861 28.45 36.87 -7.70
C ASP A 861 28.41 36.48 -6.20
N GLY A 862 29.43 35.76 -5.69
CA GLY A 862 29.54 35.32 -4.31
C GLY A 862 29.35 33.82 -4.01
N LEU A 863 29.23 32.95 -5.01
CA LEU A 863 29.70 31.56 -4.92
C LEU A 863 31.25 31.52 -4.92
N THR A 864 31.83 30.34 -5.11
CA THR A 864 33.27 30.18 -5.35
C THR A 864 33.50 29.29 -6.56
N ASP A 865 34.56 29.56 -7.32
CA ASP A 865 34.77 28.93 -8.64
C ASP A 865 34.83 27.38 -8.53
N GLY A 866 35.41 26.88 -7.44
CA GLY A 866 35.40 25.46 -7.08
C GLY A 866 34.06 24.91 -6.55
N GLU A 867 33.20 25.72 -5.93
CA GLU A 867 31.84 25.31 -5.50
C GLU A 867 30.90 25.18 -6.71
N GLU A 868 31.02 26.11 -7.67
CA GLU A 868 30.28 26.10 -8.94
C GLU A 868 30.59 24.86 -9.78
N LEU A 869 31.88 24.56 -9.97
CA LEU A 869 32.29 23.42 -10.80
C LEU A 869 31.94 22.06 -10.17
N LEU A 870 32.09 21.94 -8.84
CA LEU A 870 32.04 20.65 -8.13
C LEU A 870 30.68 20.29 -7.51
N TYR A 871 29.80 21.26 -7.26
CA TYR A 871 28.53 21.01 -6.55
C TYR A 871 27.27 21.48 -7.28
N THR A 872 27.26 22.67 -7.90
CA THR A 872 26.08 23.18 -8.66
C THR A 872 26.19 22.87 -10.16
N HIS A 873 27.40 22.60 -10.65
CA HIS A 873 27.75 22.33 -12.04
C HIS A 873 27.48 23.49 -13.02
N SER A 874 27.61 24.73 -12.53
CA SER A 874 27.53 25.97 -13.31
C SER A 874 28.89 26.38 -13.94
N ASP A 875 28.95 27.58 -14.56
CA ASP A 875 30.11 28.07 -15.34
C ASP A 875 30.75 29.28 -14.62
N PRO A 876 31.86 29.11 -13.84
CA PRO A 876 32.44 30.13 -12.95
C PRO A 876 33.08 31.35 -13.65
N LEU A 877 32.74 31.57 -14.91
CA LEU A 877 33.06 32.76 -15.70
C LEU A 877 31.80 33.58 -16.06
N SER A 878 30.63 33.18 -15.56
CA SER A 878 29.31 33.66 -15.96
C SER A 878 28.34 33.72 -14.77
N PRO A 879 28.16 34.89 -14.12
CA PRO A 879 27.48 35.01 -12.84
C PRO A 879 26.12 34.31 -12.77
N ASP A 880 25.96 33.40 -11.81
CA ASP A 880 24.73 32.66 -11.49
C ASP A 880 23.71 33.56 -10.75
N LEU A 881 23.46 34.75 -11.30
CA LEU A 881 22.65 35.79 -10.65
C LEU A 881 21.24 35.30 -10.31
N ASP A 882 20.90 35.42 -9.03
CA ASP A 882 19.57 35.79 -8.54
C ASP A 882 19.14 37.11 -9.23
N GLU A 883 18.51 37.05 -10.41
CA GLU A 883 18.21 38.24 -11.25
C GLU A 883 16.94 39.00 -10.75
N ASP A 884 16.16 38.43 -9.83
CA ASP A 884 14.98 39.07 -9.23
C ASP A 884 15.04 39.41 -7.72
N GLU A 885 16.11 39.02 -7.01
CA GLU A 885 16.46 39.30 -5.60
C GLU A 885 15.64 38.52 -4.54
N ASP A 886 15.27 37.26 -4.79
CA ASP A 886 14.47 36.41 -3.89
C ASP A 886 15.31 35.60 -2.87
N GLY A 887 16.44 35.02 -3.29
CA GLY A 887 17.31 34.18 -2.47
C GLY A 887 17.79 32.86 -3.11
N PHE A 888 17.15 32.37 -4.17
CA PHE A 888 17.62 31.26 -5.00
C PHE A 888 18.36 31.77 -6.25
N ARG A 889 18.80 30.86 -7.13
CA ARG A 889 19.55 31.13 -8.35
C ARG A 889 19.08 30.17 -9.44
N TRP A 890 19.15 30.55 -10.71
CA TRP A 890 18.69 29.78 -11.89
C TRP A 890 18.96 28.26 -11.99
N PHE A 891 19.84 27.67 -11.18
CA PHE A 891 20.05 26.22 -11.11
C PHE A 891 19.25 25.52 -10.00
N ASP A 892 18.90 26.24 -8.92
CA ASP A 892 17.98 25.81 -7.85
C ASP A 892 16.54 26.33 -8.10
N ASP A 893 16.37 27.25 -9.07
CA ASP A 893 15.15 28.02 -9.32
C ASP A 893 14.51 27.66 -10.68
N CYS A 894 13.18 27.56 -10.73
CA CYS A 894 12.43 27.08 -11.89
C CYS A 894 11.87 28.18 -12.83
N ASP A 895 12.01 29.48 -12.52
CA ASP A 895 12.08 30.62 -13.49
C ASP A 895 12.61 31.90 -12.81
N ASP A 896 13.94 31.98 -12.71
CA ASP A 896 14.86 33.04 -12.19
C ASP A 896 14.59 34.50 -12.63
N ASN A 897 13.49 34.73 -13.34
CA ASN A 897 13.00 36.03 -13.76
C ASN A 897 11.68 36.42 -13.05
N ASP A 898 11.12 35.56 -12.18
CA ASP A 898 9.93 35.84 -11.37
C ASP A 898 9.98 35.16 -9.97
N SER A 899 10.47 35.92 -8.98
CA SER A 899 10.52 35.80 -7.48
C SER A 899 9.29 35.25 -6.72
N ALA A 900 8.41 34.56 -7.42
CA ALA A 900 7.29 33.77 -6.93
C ALA A 900 7.39 32.29 -7.35
N ARG A 901 8.45 31.88 -8.08
CA ARG A 901 8.66 30.53 -8.63
C ARG A 901 9.99 29.90 -8.18
N SER A 902 10.12 29.65 -6.87
CA SER A 902 11.38 29.24 -6.21
C SER A 902 11.15 28.27 -5.01
N PRO A 903 12.16 27.53 -4.53
CA PRO A 903 11.98 26.53 -3.45
C PRO A 903 11.50 26.96 -2.04
N ASP A 904 11.46 28.25 -1.68
CA ASP A 904 10.75 28.75 -0.47
C ASP A 904 9.44 29.50 -0.84
N ALA A 905 9.05 29.51 -2.12
CA ALA A 905 7.84 30.18 -2.60
C ALA A 905 6.56 29.50 -2.06
N ASN A 906 5.43 30.13 -2.33
CA ASN A 906 4.18 29.80 -1.68
C ASN A 906 3.06 29.72 -2.71
N GLU A 907 2.90 28.52 -3.28
CA GLU A 907 1.91 28.11 -4.28
C GLU A 907 0.68 29.01 -4.44
N THR A 908 0.46 29.48 -5.66
CA THR A 908 -0.65 30.37 -6.03
C THR A 908 -1.37 29.86 -7.26
N TRP A 909 -2.71 29.76 -7.21
CA TRP A 909 -3.50 29.17 -8.30
C TRP A 909 -3.23 29.88 -9.65
N ASN A 910 -2.44 29.24 -10.52
CA ASN A 910 -1.94 29.84 -11.75
C ASN A 910 -1.50 28.84 -12.85
N TRP A 911 -1.48 27.52 -12.58
CA TRP A 911 -1.04 26.43 -13.48
C TRP A 911 0.45 26.43 -13.83
N LEU A 912 1.27 26.93 -12.92
CA LEU A 912 2.70 26.70 -12.87
C LEU A 912 3.00 26.02 -11.52
N ASP A 913 4.07 25.24 -11.53
CA ASP A 913 4.81 24.89 -10.32
C ASP A 913 5.41 26.20 -9.76
N ASP A 914 4.94 26.73 -8.63
CA ASP A 914 5.53 27.92 -7.99
C ASP A 914 6.63 27.51 -6.98
N ASN A 915 6.60 26.31 -6.40
CA ASN A 915 7.51 25.88 -5.33
C ASN A 915 8.75 25.08 -5.80
N CYS A 916 8.84 24.79 -7.10
CA CYS A 916 9.87 24.00 -7.79
C CYS A 916 10.01 22.53 -7.32
N ASP A 917 8.92 21.86 -6.91
CA ASP A 917 8.91 20.44 -6.50
C ASP A 917 8.38 19.44 -7.56
N ASP A 918 8.16 19.89 -8.80
CA ASP A 918 7.54 19.18 -9.93
C ASP A 918 6.02 18.88 -9.78
N GLU A 919 5.37 19.21 -8.66
CA GLU A 919 3.89 19.32 -8.58
C GLU A 919 3.39 20.70 -9.06
N ILE A 920 2.08 20.87 -9.28
CA ILE A 920 1.48 22.11 -9.83
C ILE A 920 0.23 22.48 -9.04
N ASP A 921 0.16 23.75 -8.59
CA ASP A 921 -0.90 24.27 -7.73
C ASP A 921 -1.05 23.48 -6.40
N ASP A 922 0.07 22.96 -5.85
CA ASP A 922 0.16 22.20 -4.58
C ASP A 922 -0.41 22.99 -3.38
N GLY A 923 -1.10 22.30 -2.48
CA GLY A 923 -1.54 22.90 -1.20
C GLY A 923 -2.52 24.08 -1.32
N VAL A 924 -2.83 24.54 -2.54
CA VAL A 924 -3.58 25.77 -2.79
C VAL A 924 -5.03 25.58 -2.38
N ASN A 925 -5.51 26.48 -1.54
CA ASN A 925 -6.91 26.50 -1.18
C ASN A 925 -7.75 27.23 -2.24
N PHE A 926 -8.02 26.57 -3.37
CA PHE A 926 -8.87 27.07 -4.46
C PHE A 926 -10.20 27.68 -3.94
N SER A 927 -10.77 27.11 -2.86
CA SER A 927 -12.02 27.59 -2.27
C SER A 927 -11.95 29.02 -1.68
N ALA A 928 -10.75 29.55 -1.45
CA ALA A 928 -10.53 30.93 -1.01
C ALA A 928 -10.64 31.95 -2.17
N HIS A 929 -10.35 31.51 -3.40
CA HIS A 929 -10.33 32.35 -4.61
C HIS A 929 -11.69 32.45 -5.31
N ILE A 930 -12.65 31.59 -4.94
CA ILE A 930 -14.02 31.59 -5.47
C ILE A 930 -14.97 32.33 -4.51
N LEU A 931 -15.35 33.57 -4.86
CA LEU A 931 -16.47 34.27 -4.19
C LEU A 931 -17.76 34.10 -4.96
N TRP A 932 -18.73 33.41 -4.39
CA TRP A 932 -20.09 33.35 -4.91
C TRP A 932 -21.06 34.23 -4.13
N SER A 933 -22.13 34.66 -4.79
CA SER A 933 -23.29 35.29 -4.15
C SER A 933 -24.58 34.91 -4.87
N ILE A 934 -25.64 34.64 -4.09
CA ILE A 934 -26.94 34.24 -4.61
C ILE A 934 -28.01 35.25 -4.16
N TYR A 935 -28.88 35.68 -5.07
CA TYR A 935 -29.93 36.67 -4.81
C TYR A 935 -31.31 36.12 -5.24
N PRO A 936 -32.42 36.37 -4.49
CA PRO A 936 -32.60 37.27 -3.34
C PRO A 936 -31.69 37.06 -2.12
N SER A 937 -31.21 38.14 -1.50
CA SER A 937 -30.22 38.07 -0.40
C SER A 937 -30.77 37.58 0.96
N ASP A 938 -31.97 36.98 0.97
CA ASP A 938 -32.57 36.29 2.12
C ASP A 938 -32.42 34.75 1.99
N LEU A 939 -31.73 34.28 0.94
CA LEU A 939 -31.41 32.87 0.67
C LEU A 939 -30.21 32.41 1.54
N ASP A 940 -30.49 31.96 2.76
CA ASP A 940 -29.49 31.37 3.68
C ASP A 940 -29.21 29.90 3.31
N VAL A 941 -27.99 29.43 3.59
CA VAL A 941 -27.37 28.24 2.95
C VAL A 941 -28.16 26.94 3.22
N ASN A 942 -28.88 26.87 4.33
CA ASN A 942 -29.48 25.63 4.85
C ASN A 942 -30.97 25.40 4.50
N SER A 943 -31.69 26.38 3.91
CA SER A 943 -33.00 26.15 3.25
C SER A 943 -33.51 27.42 2.59
N SER A 944 -33.52 27.45 1.26
CA SER A 944 -33.72 28.67 0.49
C SER A 944 -35.00 28.64 -0.37
N HIS A 945 -35.99 29.49 -0.05
CA HIS A 945 -37.31 29.52 -0.71
C HIS A 945 -37.45 30.67 -1.74
N LEU A 946 -37.64 30.33 -3.02
CA LEU A 946 -37.83 31.28 -4.12
C LEU A 946 -39.25 31.19 -4.71
N ASN A 947 -39.92 32.31 -5.03
CA ASN A 947 -41.16 32.28 -5.81
C ASN A 947 -40.85 32.28 -7.31
N SER A 948 -40.83 31.09 -7.91
CA SER A 948 -40.42 30.83 -9.30
C SER A 948 -41.18 31.65 -10.35
N THR A 949 -42.36 32.18 -10.02
CA THR A 949 -43.23 32.93 -10.96
C THR A 949 -43.14 34.46 -10.83
N VAL A 950 -42.28 34.97 -9.95
CA VAL A 950 -42.15 36.42 -9.67
C VAL A 950 -40.69 36.84 -9.47
N ASP A 951 -39.90 36.01 -8.78
CA ASP A 951 -38.51 36.29 -8.45
C ASP A 951 -37.58 35.58 -9.45
N THR A 952 -36.45 36.20 -9.75
CA THR A 952 -35.34 35.62 -10.53
C THR A 952 -34.33 35.04 -9.56
N LEU A 953 -33.82 33.82 -9.82
CA LEU A 953 -32.59 33.38 -9.17
C LEU A 953 -31.40 34.01 -9.91
N HIS A 954 -30.57 34.74 -9.19
CA HIS A 954 -29.27 35.18 -9.69
C HIS A 954 -28.20 34.49 -8.86
N LEU A 955 -27.48 33.52 -9.42
CA LEU A 955 -26.20 33.07 -8.88
C LEU A 955 -25.09 33.80 -9.65
N LYS A 956 -24.13 34.35 -8.90
CA LYS A 956 -22.91 34.96 -9.41
C LYS A 956 -21.73 34.28 -8.76
N ILE A 957 -20.75 33.89 -9.56
CA ILE A 957 -19.47 33.37 -9.08
C ILE A 957 -18.38 34.28 -9.63
N GLN A 958 -17.44 34.69 -8.77
CA GLN A 958 -16.41 35.68 -9.05
C GLN A 958 -15.06 35.07 -8.69
N LEU A 959 -14.12 35.13 -9.63
CA LEU A 959 -12.71 34.88 -9.34
C LEU A 959 -12.17 36.09 -8.59
N ILE A 960 -11.51 35.86 -7.46
CA ILE A 960 -10.81 36.91 -6.69
C ILE A 960 -9.37 36.51 -6.40
N ASP A 961 -8.52 37.53 -6.31
CA ASP A 961 -7.13 37.41 -5.89
C ASP A 961 -6.34 36.32 -6.68
N VAL A 962 -6.69 36.13 -7.97
CA VAL A 962 -5.98 35.32 -9.00
C VAL A 962 -5.59 36.19 -10.20
N GLY A 963 -4.62 35.74 -11.00
CA GLY A 963 -4.13 36.46 -12.18
C GLY A 963 -5.00 36.31 -13.45
N PHE A 964 -5.73 35.19 -13.57
CA PHE A 964 -6.41 34.75 -14.79
C PHE A 964 -7.91 35.14 -14.86
N GLY A 965 -8.57 34.78 -15.96
CA GLY A 965 -10.03 34.96 -16.16
C GLY A 965 -10.78 33.66 -16.47
N TRP A 966 -12.13 33.69 -16.44
CA TRP A 966 -12.97 32.52 -16.68
C TRP A 966 -12.67 31.75 -17.97
N ASN A 967 -12.38 32.46 -19.08
CA ASN A 967 -12.06 31.81 -20.36
C ASN A 967 -10.66 31.15 -20.40
N GLU A 968 -9.90 31.21 -19.31
CA GLU A 968 -8.54 30.70 -19.15
C GLU A 968 -8.60 29.44 -18.28
N LEU A 969 -9.27 29.56 -17.12
CA LEU A 969 -9.77 28.46 -16.28
C LEU A 969 -10.52 27.40 -17.13
N GLU A 970 -11.43 27.82 -18.03
CA GLU A 970 -12.13 26.92 -18.97
C GLU A 970 -11.25 26.15 -19.97
N ASN A 971 -9.95 26.48 -20.12
CA ASN A 971 -9.05 25.71 -20.99
C ASN A 971 -8.16 24.73 -20.21
N HIS A 972 -8.03 24.90 -18.89
CA HIS A 972 -7.15 24.12 -18.02
C HIS A 972 -7.98 23.13 -17.18
N SER A 973 -9.06 23.60 -16.57
CA SER A 973 -9.94 22.83 -15.67
C SER A 973 -11.28 22.47 -16.32
N ASP A 974 -11.87 21.35 -15.92
CA ASP A 974 -13.25 21.00 -16.28
C ASP A 974 -14.23 21.68 -15.33
N ILE A 975 -15.02 22.64 -15.85
CA ILE A 975 -15.98 23.43 -15.07
C ILE A 975 -17.39 22.98 -15.38
N HIS A 976 -18.09 22.41 -14.40
CA HIS A 976 -19.47 21.98 -14.55
C HIS A 976 -20.43 22.81 -13.68
N LEU A 977 -21.63 23.00 -14.20
CA LEU A 977 -22.69 23.77 -13.54
C LEU A 977 -24.03 23.12 -13.85
N GLU A 978 -24.59 22.40 -12.88
CA GLU A 978 -25.81 21.64 -13.06
C GLU A 978 -26.83 21.87 -11.96
N LEU A 979 -28.09 21.69 -12.31
CA LEU A 979 -29.20 21.65 -11.37
C LEU A 979 -29.61 20.19 -11.15
N LEU A 980 -29.27 19.62 -10.00
CA LEU A 980 -29.75 18.32 -9.54
C LEU A 980 -31.23 18.41 -9.14
N TRP A 981 -32.02 17.50 -9.68
CA TRP A 981 -33.45 17.39 -9.44
C TRP A 981 -33.76 16.50 -8.22
N PRO A 982 -34.92 16.66 -7.56
CA PRO A 982 -35.29 15.86 -6.38
C PRO A 982 -35.48 14.35 -6.63
N ASP A 983 -35.44 13.91 -7.90
CA ASP A 983 -35.54 12.54 -8.38
C ASP A 983 -34.23 12.06 -9.07
N GLY A 984 -33.11 12.71 -8.78
CA GLY A 984 -31.76 12.18 -9.04
C GLY A 984 -31.16 12.45 -10.42
N HIS A 985 -31.90 13.05 -11.36
CA HIS A 985 -31.34 13.49 -12.63
C HIS A 985 -30.76 14.91 -12.54
N SER A 986 -29.77 15.22 -13.37
CA SER A 986 -29.18 16.56 -13.46
C SER A 986 -29.63 17.33 -14.72
N THR A 987 -29.23 18.60 -14.82
CA THR A 987 -29.43 19.43 -16.01
C THR A 987 -28.40 20.54 -16.03
N ASP A 988 -27.51 20.51 -17.02
CA ASP A 988 -26.51 21.54 -17.29
C ASP A 988 -27.19 22.92 -17.46
N LEU A 989 -26.70 23.92 -16.73
CA LEU A 989 -27.19 25.29 -16.82
C LEU A 989 -26.29 26.14 -17.71
N GLN A 990 -26.91 26.94 -18.58
CA GLN A 990 -26.17 27.90 -19.39
C GLN A 990 -25.78 29.11 -18.55
N SER A 991 -24.48 29.23 -18.27
CA SER A 991 -23.84 30.41 -17.69
C SER A 991 -23.61 31.52 -18.73
N THR A 992 -23.21 32.70 -18.27
CA THR A 992 -22.69 33.77 -19.12
C THR A 992 -21.54 34.51 -18.45
N HIS A 993 -20.48 34.83 -19.21
CA HIS A 993 -19.32 35.58 -18.70
C HIS A 993 -19.50 37.09 -18.85
N GLY A 994 -19.10 37.84 -17.83
CA GLY A 994 -19.04 39.29 -17.92
C GLY A 994 -18.33 39.98 -16.74
N LEU A 995 -17.74 41.13 -17.03
CA LEU A 995 -17.14 42.02 -16.05
C LEU A 995 -18.22 42.79 -15.27
N GLU A 996 -18.40 42.49 -13.98
CA GLU A 996 -19.26 43.27 -13.08
C GLU A 996 -18.42 44.01 -12.03
N GLU A 997 -18.65 45.32 -11.90
CA GLU A 997 -17.82 46.32 -11.18
C GLU A 997 -16.30 46.35 -11.51
N GLY A 998 -15.81 45.45 -12.37
CA GLY A 998 -14.42 45.29 -12.77
C GLY A 998 -13.82 43.90 -12.50
N ILE A 999 -14.62 42.97 -11.97
CA ILE A 999 -14.23 41.58 -11.65
C ILE A 999 -14.88 40.64 -12.67
N GLU A 1000 -14.13 39.65 -13.17
CA GLU A 1000 -14.66 38.63 -14.08
C GLU A 1000 -15.66 37.72 -13.35
N THR A 1001 -16.89 37.68 -13.85
CA THR A 1001 -18.03 37.08 -13.15
C THR A 1001 -18.79 36.11 -14.04
N LEU A 1002 -18.95 34.88 -13.57
CA LEU A 1002 -19.84 33.86 -14.09
C LEU A 1002 -21.26 34.16 -13.57
N ILE A 1003 -22.20 34.42 -14.48
CA ILE A 1003 -23.58 34.80 -14.14
C ILE A 1003 -24.57 33.72 -14.62
N VAL A 1004 -25.41 33.27 -13.69
CA VAL A 1004 -26.45 32.24 -13.89
C VAL A 1004 -27.81 32.83 -13.48
N ASP A 1005 -28.61 33.21 -14.47
CA ASP A 1005 -29.88 33.92 -14.30
C ASP A 1005 -31.08 33.00 -14.64
N LEU A 1006 -31.68 32.35 -13.64
CA LEU A 1006 -32.93 31.59 -13.83
C LEU A 1006 -34.14 32.53 -13.65
N GLY A 1007 -34.64 33.03 -14.79
CA GLY A 1007 -35.71 34.02 -14.86
C GLY A 1007 -37.10 33.53 -14.42
N PRO A 1008 -38.06 34.45 -14.15
CA PRO A 1008 -39.36 34.08 -13.61
C PRO A 1008 -40.23 33.29 -14.60
N LEU A 1009 -40.72 32.14 -14.18
CA LEU A 1009 -41.46 31.17 -14.96
C LEU A 1009 -42.83 31.70 -15.42
N ASN A 1010 -43.01 31.79 -16.74
CA ASN A 1010 -44.30 32.09 -17.35
C ASN A 1010 -45.11 30.81 -17.62
N CYS A 1011 -45.75 30.26 -16.57
CA CYS A 1011 -46.61 29.09 -16.65
C CYS A 1011 -47.90 29.25 -17.50
N SER A 1012 -48.06 30.36 -18.24
CA SER A 1012 -49.22 30.63 -19.11
C SER A 1012 -48.99 30.33 -20.59
N GLU A 1013 -47.78 29.90 -20.98
CA GLU A 1013 -47.41 29.59 -22.37
C GLU A 1013 -47.14 28.08 -22.58
N PRO A 1014 -47.22 27.56 -23.82
CA PRO A 1014 -47.05 26.14 -24.09
C PRO A 1014 -45.58 25.72 -23.96
N LEU A 1015 -45.22 25.24 -22.78
CA LEU A 1015 -43.90 24.71 -22.44
C LEU A 1015 -43.55 23.45 -23.26
N ALA A 1016 -42.26 23.20 -23.43
CA ALA A 1016 -41.77 21.95 -24.00
C ALA A 1016 -41.97 20.78 -23.02
N TYR A 1017 -41.87 19.54 -23.52
CA TYR A 1017 -41.89 18.35 -22.68
C TYR A 1017 -40.54 18.15 -22.02
N ASN A 1018 -40.55 17.72 -20.75
CA ASN A 1018 -39.38 17.40 -19.94
C ASN A 1018 -38.40 18.58 -19.77
N THR A 1019 -38.92 19.75 -19.36
CA THR A 1019 -38.09 20.89 -18.96
C THR A 1019 -38.39 21.31 -17.52
N TYR A 1020 -37.42 21.95 -16.85
CA TYR A 1020 -37.57 22.38 -15.45
C TYR A 1020 -38.79 23.30 -15.26
N GLU A 1021 -39.11 24.16 -16.24
CA GLU A 1021 -40.32 24.99 -16.19
C GLU A 1021 -41.58 24.14 -16.20
N GLN A 1022 -41.65 23.05 -16.98
CA GLN A 1022 -42.85 22.20 -17.05
C GLN A 1022 -43.14 21.57 -15.68
N THR A 1023 -42.10 21.02 -15.03
CA THR A 1023 -42.20 20.37 -13.73
C THR A 1023 -42.59 21.36 -12.64
N LEU A 1024 -41.93 22.52 -12.58
CA LEU A 1024 -42.26 23.57 -11.62
C LEU A 1024 -43.66 24.17 -11.85
N CYS A 1025 -44.10 24.32 -13.11
CA CYS A 1025 -45.42 24.87 -13.46
C CYS A 1025 -46.60 23.91 -13.18
N HIS A 1026 -46.37 22.60 -13.23
CA HIS A 1026 -47.39 21.57 -12.94
C HIS A 1026 -47.72 21.47 -11.43
N GLN A 1027 -46.78 21.85 -10.56
CA GLN A 1027 -46.90 21.75 -9.09
C GLN A 1027 -47.65 22.97 -8.48
N HIS A 1028 -48.86 23.21 -8.98
CA HIS A 1028 -49.67 24.41 -8.72
C HIS A 1028 -49.82 24.78 -7.23
N ASN A 1029 -49.34 25.97 -6.84
CA ASN A 1029 -49.40 26.51 -5.46
C ASN A 1029 -48.76 25.61 -4.39
N GLN A 1030 -47.75 24.82 -4.76
CA GLN A 1030 -46.93 24.06 -3.84
C GLN A 1030 -45.48 24.57 -3.86
N THR A 1031 -44.73 24.24 -2.81
CA THR A 1031 -43.28 24.41 -2.76
C THR A 1031 -42.66 23.06 -3.07
N VAL A 1032 -41.67 23.02 -3.97
CA VAL A 1032 -41.00 21.80 -4.42
C VAL A 1032 -39.48 21.95 -4.42
N GLY A 1033 -38.80 20.88 -4.04
CA GLY A 1033 -37.37 20.84 -3.74
C GLY A 1033 -37.06 19.97 -2.52
N PRO A 1034 -35.80 19.92 -2.04
CA PRO A 1034 -34.69 20.74 -2.52
C PRO A 1034 -34.27 20.33 -3.94
N TRP A 1035 -34.00 21.32 -4.78
CA TRP A 1035 -33.18 21.17 -5.97
C TRP A 1035 -31.79 21.61 -5.57
N VAL A 1036 -30.76 20.85 -5.90
CA VAL A 1036 -29.38 21.21 -5.55
C VAL A 1036 -28.72 21.79 -6.77
N LEU A 1037 -28.49 23.10 -6.76
CA LEU A 1037 -27.63 23.74 -7.74
C LEU A 1037 -26.19 23.40 -7.35
N VAL A 1038 -25.44 22.77 -8.25
CA VAL A 1038 -24.02 22.41 -8.07
C VAL A 1038 -23.19 23.22 -9.05
N PHE A 1039 -22.06 23.73 -8.57
CA PHE A 1039 -20.97 24.27 -9.37
C PHE A 1039 -19.70 23.56 -8.94
N SER A 1040 -19.01 22.93 -9.89
CA SER A 1040 -17.77 22.20 -9.65
C SER A 1040 -16.67 22.65 -10.60
N ILE A 1041 -15.43 22.59 -10.10
CA ILE A 1041 -14.20 22.75 -10.89
C ILE A 1041 -13.36 21.50 -10.61
N ARG A 1042 -12.90 20.81 -11.66
CA ARG A 1042 -11.99 19.67 -11.58
C ARG A 1042 -10.69 19.96 -12.31
N GLU A 1043 -9.58 19.72 -11.63
CA GLU A 1043 -8.20 20.04 -12.02
C GLU A 1043 -7.34 18.81 -11.69
N GLY A 1044 -7.20 17.88 -12.65
CA GLY A 1044 -6.61 16.55 -12.38
C GLY A 1044 -7.41 15.76 -11.33
N GLU A 1045 -6.74 15.43 -10.22
CA GLU A 1045 -7.33 14.81 -9.01
C GLU A 1045 -8.14 15.81 -8.16
N ASN A 1046 -7.79 17.10 -8.20
CA ASN A 1046 -8.39 18.12 -7.36
C ASN A 1046 -9.83 18.46 -7.81
N VAL A 1047 -10.77 18.53 -6.86
CA VAL A 1047 -12.18 18.83 -7.12
C VAL A 1047 -12.72 19.83 -6.10
N LEU A 1048 -13.26 20.97 -6.59
CA LEU A 1048 -13.86 22.03 -5.78
C LEU A 1048 -15.37 22.15 -6.05
N ASP A 1049 -16.17 21.59 -5.15
CA ASP A 1049 -17.64 21.58 -5.24
C ASP A 1049 -18.31 22.63 -4.34
N TYR A 1050 -19.21 23.43 -4.92
CA TYR A 1050 -20.18 24.25 -4.19
C TYR A 1050 -21.61 23.82 -4.51
N SER A 1051 -22.45 23.70 -3.48
CA SER A 1051 -23.85 23.30 -3.64
C SER A 1051 -24.84 24.17 -2.85
N TRP A 1052 -26.01 24.42 -3.45
CA TRP A 1052 -27.07 25.26 -2.87
C TRP A 1052 -28.45 24.60 -2.97
N SER A 1053 -29.10 24.35 -1.82
CA SER A 1053 -30.43 23.73 -1.75
C SER A 1053 -31.58 24.74 -1.91
N ILE A 1054 -32.22 24.72 -3.08
CA ILE A 1054 -33.26 25.68 -3.50
C ILE A 1054 -34.64 25.02 -3.53
N TYR A 1055 -35.63 25.71 -2.98
CA TYR A 1055 -37.03 25.29 -2.93
C TYR A 1055 -37.91 26.29 -3.69
N TYR A 1056 -38.45 25.87 -4.83
CA TYR A 1056 -39.27 26.71 -5.69
C TYR A 1056 -40.75 26.65 -5.29
N PHE A 1057 -41.39 27.80 -5.10
CA PHE A 1057 -42.84 27.94 -4.95
C PHE A 1057 -43.45 28.53 -6.23
N THR A 1058 -44.36 27.81 -6.87
CA THR A 1058 -44.95 28.22 -8.15
C THR A 1058 -46.39 28.72 -7.98
N TRP A 1059 -46.61 30.03 -8.16
CA TRP A 1059 -47.95 30.62 -8.14
C TRP A 1059 -48.57 30.71 -9.54
N ASN A 1060 -49.63 29.94 -9.77
CA ASN A 1060 -50.33 29.93 -11.06
C ASN A 1060 -51.65 30.74 -10.96
N PRO A 1061 -51.85 31.82 -11.75
CA PRO A 1061 -53.08 32.62 -11.71
C PRO A 1061 -54.30 31.79 -12.14
N PRO A 1062 -55.46 31.90 -11.46
CA PRO A 1062 -56.65 31.14 -11.85
C PRO A 1062 -57.14 31.52 -13.26
N GLU A 1063 -57.43 30.53 -14.10
CA GLU A 1063 -57.97 30.73 -15.46
C GLU A 1063 -59.14 31.73 -15.48
N GLU A 1064 -59.04 32.77 -16.33
CA GLU A 1064 -60.23 33.54 -16.69
C GLU A 1064 -61.19 32.63 -17.48
N GLN A 1065 -62.37 32.35 -16.91
CA GLN A 1065 -63.38 31.53 -17.58
C GLN A 1065 -63.86 32.19 -18.89
N GLN A 1066 -63.27 31.78 -20.02
CA GLN A 1066 -63.65 32.29 -21.32
C GLN A 1066 -65.11 31.97 -21.63
N GLY A 1067 -65.90 33.03 -21.78
CA GLY A 1067 -67.31 32.94 -22.09
C GLY A 1067 -67.54 32.48 -23.53
N ASN A 1068 -68.12 31.28 -23.68
CA ASN A 1068 -68.65 30.71 -24.93
C ASN A 1068 -69.07 31.74 -26.00
N SER A 1069 -68.27 31.87 -27.06
CA SER A 1069 -68.70 32.42 -28.35
C SER A 1069 -67.93 31.79 -29.51
N ASP A 1070 -68.65 31.16 -30.42
CA ASP A 1070 -68.17 30.75 -31.74
C ASP A 1070 -67.79 31.99 -32.58
N ASP A 1071 -66.69 31.94 -33.34
CA ASP A 1071 -66.72 32.02 -34.83
C ASP A 1071 -65.32 32.27 -35.46
N VAL A 1072 -64.97 31.40 -36.42
CA VAL A 1072 -64.24 31.69 -37.69
C VAL A 1072 -62.76 32.10 -37.67
N ASP A 1073 -61.95 31.25 -38.33
CA ASP A 1073 -60.94 31.50 -39.41
C ASP A 1073 -60.36 32.94 -39.56
N ASP A 1074 -59.10 33.17 -39.94
CA ASP A 1074 -58.38 32.51 -41.04
C ASP A 1074 -56.87 32.87 -41.07
N ASP A 1075 -56.06 31.97 -41.63
CA ASP A 1075 -54.71 32.06 -42.24
C ASP A 1075 -53.62 33.13 -41.91
N SER A 1076 -52.39 32.59 -41.83
CA SER A 1076 -51.13 33.04 -42.51
C SER A 1076 -50.03 33.85 -41.78
N GLU A 1077 -48.87 33.17 -41.67
CA GLU A 1077 -47.49 33.56 -42.04
C GLU A 1077 -46.93 34.98 -41.77
N GLY A 1078 -45.69 35.06 -41.26
CA GLY A 1078 -44.71 36.02 -41.83
C GLY A 1078 -43.68 36.73 -40.94
N ASP A 1079 -42.68 35.98 -40.45
CA ASP A 1079 -41.23 36.29 -40.60
C ASP A 1079 -40.53 37.53 -39.91
N SER A 1080 -39.27 37.27 -39.55
CA SER A 1080 -38.09 38.17 -39.41
C SER A 1080 -37.95 39.33 -38.38
N THR A 1081 -37.09 39.05 -37.39
CA THR A 1081 -35.88 39.82 -36.96
C THR A 1081 -35.94 41.09 -36.07
N ASN A 1082 -35.20 40.98 -34.94
CA ASN A 1082 -34.17 41.88 -34.36
C ASN A 1082 -34.48 43.33 -33.94
N GLY A 1083 -33.96 43.72 -32.75
CA GLY A 1083 -33.24 45.01 -32.61
C GLY A 1083 -33.24 45.76 -31.26
N ASP A 1084 -32.12 45.66 -30.53
CA ASP A 1084 -31.35 46.75 -29.89
C ASP A 1084 -31.89 47.66 -28.73
N THR A 1085 -31.27 47.46 -27.55
CA THR A 1085 -30.49 48.46 -26.74
C THR A 1085 -31.13 49.53 -25.81
N SER A 1086 -30.39 49.75 -24.70
CA SER A 1086 -29.94 51.05 -24.09
C SER A 1086 -30.68 51.73 -22.92
N GLU A 1087 -29.91 51.94 -21.82
CA GLU A 1087 -29.72 53.18 -21.01
C GLU A 1087 -30.86 53.67 -20.06
N GLU A 1088 -30.64 54.46 -18.97
CA GLU A 1088 -29.47 55.26 -18.50
C GLU A 1088 -29.48 55.55 -16.96
N GLN A 1089 -28.30 55.56 -16.28
CA GLN A 1089 -27.80 56.39 -15.13
C GLN A 1089 -28.65 56.85 -13.90
N GLY A 1090 -27.98 57.06 -12.72
CA GLY A 1090 -28.29 58.29 -11.92
C GLY A 1090 -27.88 58.63 -10.45
N ILE A 1091 -26.63 58.44 -9.97
CA ILE A 1091 -25.87 59.34 -9.03
C ILE A 1091 -26.44 59.82 -7.63
N GLY A 1092 -25.88 59.29 -6.51
CA GLY A 1092 -25.11 60.02 -5.44
C GLY A 1092 -25.75 60.73 -4.20
N GLY A 1093 -25.02 60.84 -3.04
CA GLY A 1093 -25.30 61.88 -2.01
C GLY A 1093 -24.92 61.81 -0.48
N THR A 1094 -23.66 61.61 -0.06
CA THR A 1094 -22.99 62.19 1.17
C THR A 1094 -23.67 62.33 2.59
N ASN A 1095 -23.21 61.51 3.57
CA ASN A 1095 -22.40 61.84 4.78
C ASN A 1095 -22.91 62.55 6.11
N ILE A 1096 -22.35 62.11 7.27
CA ILE A 1096 -22.10 62.76 8.62
C ILE A 1096 -23.01 62.54 9.90
N SER A 1097 -22.43 61.82 10.89
CA SER A 1097 -22.37 61.89 12.42
C SER A 1097 -23.62 62.11 13.32
N ASP A 1098 -23.69 61.72 14.63
CA ASP A 1098 -22.75 61.77 15.80
C ASP A 1098 -22.88 60.62 16.87
N GLU A 1099 -21.83 60.49 17.71
CA GLU A 1099 -21.67 60.06 19.14
C GLU A 1099 -22.94 59.83 20.05
N ILE A 1100 -23.02 59.04 21.17
CA ILE A 1100 -22.10 58.35 22.14
C ILE A 1100 -22.96 57.45 23.14
N VAL A 1101 -22.55 56.51 24.05
CA VAL A 1101 -21.33 55.73 24.45
C VAL A 1101 -21.67 54.61 25.51
N ILE A 1102 -20.75 53.66 25.77
CA ILE A 1102 -20.63 52.67 26.89
C ILE A 1102 -21.69 51.56 27.06
N GLY A 1103 -21.23 50.29 27.07
CA GLY A 1103 -22.00 49.23 27.75
C GLY A 1103 -21.60 47.74 27.66
N LEU A 1104 -20.32 47.30 27.70
CA LEU A 1104 -19.89 45.96 28.23
C LEU A 1104 -18.38 45.67 28.01
N ALA A 1105 -17.50 46.16 28.89
CA ALA A 1105 -16.08 45.80 28.91
C ALA A 1105 -15.78 44.82 30.07
N ALA A 1106 -16.33 43.59 30.00
CA ALA A 1106 -16.47 42.73 31.18
C ALA A 1106 -16.14 41.22 31.02
N LEU A 1107 -15.98 40.68 29.80
CA LEU A 1107 -15.77 39.23 29.60
C LEU A 1107 -14.40 38.86 29.04
N LEU A 1108 -13.88 39.59 28.03
CA LEU A 1108 -12.61 39.24 27.36
C LEU A 1108 -11.35 39.36 28.25
N VAL A 1109 -11.45 39.98 29.43
CA VAL A 1109 -10.32 40.22 30.34
C VAL A 1109 -10.13 39.07 31.35
N LEU A 1110 -11.05 38.10 31.41
CA LEU A 1110 -10.96 36.99 32.37
C LEU A 1110 -10.11 35.82 31.87
N SER A 1111 -10.18 35.49 30.58
CA SER A 1111 -9.49 34.33 29.97
C SER A 1111 -7.97 34.50 29.96
N ILE A 1112 -7.48 35.66 29.52
CA ILE A 1112 -6.05 35.97 29.34
C ILE A 1112 -5.27 35.98 30.68
N VAL A 1113 -5.96 36.11 31.82
CA VAL A 1113 -5.33 36.15 33.15
C VAL A 1113 -5.02 34.75 33.71
N ILE A 1114 -5.64 33.69 33.19
CA ILE A 1114 -5.46 32.32 33.72
C ILE A 1114 -4.19 31.65 33.17
N LEU A 1115 -3.90 31.81 31.87
CA LEU A 1115 -2.67 31.29 31.24
C LEU A 1115 -1.38 31.93 31.79
N LEU A 1116 -1.45 33.10 32.44
CA LEU A 1116 -0.27 33.83 32.94
C LEU A 1116 0.15 33.49 34.39
N ILE A 1117 -0.39 32.44 35.04
CA ILE A 1117 -0.07 32.10 36.44
C ILE A 1117 0.41 30.64 36.67
N THR A 1118 1.10 30.02 35.70
CA THR A 1118 2.08 28.93 35.95
C THR A 1118 3.04 28.83 34.75
N ARG A 1119 4.38 28.71 34.86
CA ARG A 1119 5.31 28.61 36.01
C ARG A 1119 6.41 29.70 35.95
N ARG A 1120 7.39 29.67 36.86
CA ARG A 1120 8.44 30.72 37.02
C ARG A 1120 9.89 30.22 36.81
N LYS A 1121 10.54 30.83 35.80
CA LYS A 1121 11.90 31.42 35.80
C LYS A 1121 13.18 30.54 35.79
N PRO A 1122 14.33 31.10 35.28
CA PRO A 1122 15.50 30.36 34.80
C PRO A 1122 16.81 30.69 35.57
N PRO A 1123 17.97 30.18 35.11
CA PRO A 1123 19.00 31.03 34.44
C PRO A 1123 19.71 30.34 33.25
N ALA A 1124 20.55 30.96 32.39
CA ALA A 1124 20.80 32.35 31.96
C ALA A 1124 21.72 32.37 30.70
N LYS A 1125 21.78 33.50 29.97
CA LYS A 1125 22.66 33.70 28.78
C LYS A 1125 24.18 33.75 29.11
N PRO A 1126 25.05 33.32 28.18
CA PRO A 1126 26.34 33.93 27.88
C PRO A 1126 26.25 34.95 26.72
N VAL A 1127 27.29 35.78 26.53
CA VAL A 1127 27.49 36.65 25.36
C VAL A 1127 29.00 36.78 25.08
N GLY A 1128 29.42 36.37 23.88
CA GLY A 1128 30.49 36.98 23.07
C GLY A 1128 31.97 36.91 23.49
N LEU A 1129 32.79 36.74 22.45
CA LEU A 1129 34.17 37.23 22.24
C LEU A 1129 35.40 36.40 22.72
N THR A 1130 36.07 35.84 21.70
CA THR A 1130 37.53 35.85 21.44
C THR A 1130 38.48 34.88 22.17
N MET A 1131 39.47 34.39 21.40
CA MET A 1131 40.55 33.45 21.74
C MET A 1131 41.61 34.06 22.69
N PRO A 1132 42.61 33.26 23.18
CA PRO A 1132 43.85 33.11 22.40
C PRO A 1132 44.60 31.74 22.50
N ASP A 1133 45.20 31.34 21.39
CA ASP A 1133 46.54 30.73 21.17
C ASP A 1133 47.21 29.77 22.21
N PHE A 1134 47.45 28.55 21.70
CA PHE A 1134 48.72 27.80 21.68
C PHE A 1134 49.41 27.20 22.95
N TYR A 1135 50.06 26.04 22.68
CA TYR A 1135 51.13 25.33 23.40
C TYR A 1135 50.91 24.87 24.86
N HIS A 1136 50.69 23.56 25.07
CA HIS A 1136 51.79 22.57 25.13
C HIS A 1136 51.34 21.14 25.54
N SER A 1137 52.12 20.16 25.03
CA SER A 1137 52.26 18.73 25.44
C SER A 1137 51.06 17.81 25.28
#